data_AF-A0A535DUI1-F1
#
_entry.id   AF-A0A535DUI1-F1
#
_cell.length_a   1.000
_cell.length_b   1.000
_cell.length_c   1.000
_cell.angle_alpha   90.00
_cell.angle_beta   90.00
_cell.angle_gamma   90.00
#
_symmetry.space_group_name_H-M   'P 1'
#
loop_
_entity.id
_entity.type
_entity.pdbx_description
1 polymer ?
#
loop_
_entity_poly.entity_id
_entity_poly.type
_entity_poly.pdbx_seq_one_letter_code
_entity_poly.pdbx_strand_id
1 'polypeptide(L)'
;MADLVIVGALVFGAVAGWRKGFVLPLIALGGALLSIAALYAGPLNGIVPSGTAGLGLGAVALFLGGTILGRVGGVLVGLVYKVPALRRFDQIIGIPLGTVTAAVAVYVAVLGTLALDGWLSPLHGKATIDVQDIAAVQALAAAKSSTRHSRSTSRPSGPSCFRAASCRCSSFSESRFPSSDGTRSFRPTNLRSAMTDRDRALAALCDAFVPGDGDLPSASHLGVHRMLRAEVVALARPALVAELDQLLDTIESPILNVALTGRAVRFTTLGQAAREDYLKRWAASPLSLKRRAFQVMKRLVMLYTYGQDGSPYAALAGYARPPLDRPADAVPLRARRGVAGETIEADVCVIGSGAGGGVVAAELAAAGKRVVVLERAPLRTEPDFDSRELAGYAALFVDRGIAATSDRAIALLAGSAVGGGTIVNWNTSLRIPAAVRQDWHEAGIDDLDEHYDAVSERIDVNTDESSRNGPNAVLERGLRVLGLASVTIARNVRGCVTDPTAVPACGHCTLGCRRGAKRSTLRTYLADASARGAEILHSTEARRIETQGGRVSGVVARVAGGELRVRAPLVALAGGAIFSPALLLRSGIATAQAGRHFHLHPVAVTAGAYDEDLGGVWSGVPQSVLGDEFAEEDSGYGFRIEIPQAYPGVLAASFPWWGSQAHRSRTAQARNIAPFIAIARDETEGRVRVDRDGEPLVDYSCGFHDRRRLTHGMSECARIHAAAGARSVFTLHTPPLQHAGGPIEPFVAEIERRGVAPNRVTLFSAHQMSSCRIGVDPATSVADPDGQVYGVRGLYITDASAFPNASGVNPMLTVMALARRTASRMVAAS
;
A
#
# COMPACT_ATOMS: atom_id res chain seq x y z
N MET A 1 -44.92 19.64 -31.98
CA MET A 1 -45.70 20.34 -30.91
C MET A 1 -45.70 19.57 -29.60
N ALA A 2 -45.86 18.23 -29.59
CA ALA A 2 -45.84 17.41 -28.37
C ALA A 2 -44.51 17.51 -27.59
N ASP A 3 -43.36 17.60 -28.27
CA ASP A 3 -42.04 17.64 -27.62
C ASP A 3 -41.77 18.92 -26.83
N LEU A 4 -42.26 20.07 -27.31
CA LEU A 4 -42.09 21.37 -26.64
C LEU A 4 -42.93 21.48 -25.37
N VAL A 5 -44.11 20.82 -25.34
CA VAL A 5 -45.00 20.77 -24.18
C VAL A 5 -44.40 19.90 -23.07
N ILE A 6 -43.75 18.79 -23.43
CA ILE A 6 -43.07 17.88 -22.50
C ILE A 6 -41.83 18.53 -21.90
N VAL A 7 -41.02 19.21 -22.72
CA VAL A 7 -39.86 19.97 -22.25
C VAL A 7 -40.29 21.11 -21.32
N GLY A 8 -41.38 21.82 -21.65
CA GLY A 8 -41.96 22.84 -20.78
C GLY A 8 -42.42 22.31 -19.41
N ALA A 9 -43.09 21.14 -19.40
CA ALA A 9 -43.57 20.51 -18.17
C ALA A 9 -42.44 20.02 -17.26
N LEU A 10 -41.36 19.47 -17.83
CA LEU A 10 -40.18 19.01 -17.09
C LEU A 10 -39.38 20.17 -16.49
N VAL A 11 -39.24 21.27 -17.24
CA VAL A 11 -38.56 22.49 -16.75
C VAL A 11 -39.36 23.15 -15.64
N PHE A 12 -40.69 23.23 -15.76
CA PHE A 12 -41.55 23.79 -14.71
C PHE A 12 -41.54 22.94 -13.42
N GLY A 13 -41.57 21.61 -13.55
CA GLY A 13 -41.47 20.68 -12.42
C GLY A 13 -40.13 20.77 -11.67
N ALA A 14 -39.03 20.95 -12.41
CA ALA A 14 -37.69 21.12 -11.84
C ALA A 14 -37.54 22.45 -11.08
N VAL A 15 -38.11 23.54 -11.59
CA VAL A 15 -38.08 24.87 -10.94
C VAL A 15 -38.98 24.91 -9.69
N ALA A 16 -40.16 24.29 -9.74
CA ALA A 16 -41.10 24.27 -8.61
C ALA A 16 -40.63 23.37 -7.45
N GLY A 17 -39.97 22.25 -7.74
CA GLY A 17 -39.49 21.28 -6.73
C GLY A 17 -38.31 21.77 -5.89
N TRP A 18 -37.51 22.71 -6.39
CA TRP A 18 -36.30 23.18 -5.70
C TRP A 18 -36.60 24.19 -4.57
N ARG A 19 -37.70 24.95 -4.67
CA ARG A 19 -38.03 26.03 -3.72
C ARG A 19 -38.51 25.53 -2.33
N LYS A 20 -38.74 24.22 -2.15
CA LYS A 20 -39.30 23.64 -0.91
C LYS A 20 -38.50 22.48 -0.30
N GLY A 21 -37.26 22.26 -0.74
CA GLY A 21 -36.26 21.48 -0.02
C GLY A 21 -36.71 20.13 0.55
N PHE A 22 -37.06 19.14 -0.29
CA PHE A 22 -37.14 17.74 0.15
C PHE A 22 -36.95 16.78 -1.03
N VAL A 23 -36.01 15.83 -0.90
CA VAL A 23 -35.92 14.40 -1.31
C VAL A 23 -36.90 13.78 -2.36
N LEU A 24 -38.09 14.34 -2.59
CA LEU A 24 -39.17 13.81 -3.42
C LEU A 24 -39.04 14.05 -4.96
N PRO A 25 -38.43 15.13 -5.48
CA PRO A 25 -38.31 15.37 -6.93
C PRO A 25 -37.37 14.42 -7.70
N LEU A 26 -36.37 13.80 -7.06
CA LEU A 26 -35.56 12.76 -7.71
C LEU A 26 -36.31 11.43 -7.84
N ILE A 27 -37.26 11.16 -6.94
CA ILE A 27 -38.21 10.06 -7.06
C ILE A 27 -39.18 10.32 -8.23
N ALA A 28 -39.55 11.58 -8.49
CA ALA A 28 -40.32 11.98 -9.68
C ALA A 28 -39.53 11.82 -11.00
N LEU A 29 -38.19 11.97 -10.98
CA LEU A 29 -37.32 11.58 -12.09
C LEU A 29 -37.29 10.06 -12.31
N GLY A 30 -37.45 9.29 -11.22
CA GLY A 30 -37.79 7.87 -11.26
C GLY A 30 -39.07 7.59 -12.07
N GLY A 31 -40.10 8.44 -12.00
CA GLY A 31 -41.35 8.28 -12.76
C GLY A 31 -41.23 8.59 -14.26
N ALA A 32 -40.46 9.61 -14.65
CA ALA A 32 -40.37 10.06 -16.04
C ALA A 32 -39.57 9.11 -16.95
N LEU A 33 -38.51 8.47 -16.43
CA LEU A 33 -37.77 7.44 -17.18
C LEU A 33 -38.59 6.15 -17.33
N LEU A 34 -39.42 5.85 -16.34
CA LEU A 34 -40.47 4.82 -16.41
C LEU A 34 -41.55 5.16 -17.45
N SER A 35 -41.88 6.43 -17.68
CA SER A 35 -42.78 6.88 -18.77
C SER A 35 -42.13 6.84 -20.16
N ILE A 36 -40.81 7.02 -20.28
CA ILE A 36 -40.07 6.76 -21.54
C ILE A 36 -40.05 5.26 -21.85
N ALA A 37 -39.93 4.41 -20.82
CA ALA A 37 -40.13 2.97 -20.92
C ALA A 37 -41.59 2.57 -21.29
N ALA A 38 -42.56 3.49 -21.18
CA ALA A 38 -43.97 3.26 -21.54
C ALA A 38 -44.38 3.90 -22.89
N LEU A 39 -43.81 5.04 -23.29
CA LEU A 39 -44.15 5.76 -24.54
C LEU A 39 -43.38 5.24 -25.77
N TYR A 40 -42.24 4.57 -25.59
CA TYR A 40 -41.57 3.79 -26.66
C TYR A 40 -41.84 2.29 -26.51
N ALA A 41 -43.09 1.92 -26.20
CA ALA A 41 -43.57 0.54 -26.32
C ALA A 41 -43.70 0.06 -27.79
N GLY A 42 -43.54 0.96 -28.77
CA GLY A 42 -43.57 0.65 -30.21
C GLY A 42 -42.42 -0.23 -30.70
N PRO A 43 -41.14 0.05 -30.38
CA PRO A 43 -40.02 -0.79 -30.83
C PRO A 43 -39.88 -2.11 -30.06
N LEU A 44 -40.28 -2.17 -28.78
CA LEU A 44 -40.16 -3.37 -27.96
C LEU A 44 -41.22 -4.44 -28.24
N ASN A 45 -42.37 -4.07 -28.82
CA ASN A 45 -43.36 -5.03 -29.30
C ASN A 45 -42.86 -5.89 -30.47
N GLY A 46 -41.76 -5.51 -31.11
CA GLY A 46 -41.09 -6.32 -32.14
C GLY A 46 -39.86 -7.08 -31.66
N ILE A 47 -39.40 -6.91 -30.41
CA ILE A 47 -38.08 -7.40 -29.96
C ILE A 47 -38.17 -8.40 -28.78
N VAL A 48 -39.25 -8.40 -28.00
CA VAL A 48 -39.33 -9.25 -26.80
C VAL A 48 -40.26 -10.45 -27.05
N PRO A 49 -39.74 -11.70 -27.12
CA PRO A 49 -40.60 -12.88 -27.19
C PRO A 49 -41.38 -13.03 -25.88
N SER A 50 -42.64 -13.46 -25.98
CA SER A 50 -43.47 -13.74 -24.80
C SER A 50 -42.86 -14.89 -23.98
N GLY A 51 -42.63 -14.64 -22.68
CA GLY A 51 -42.11 -15.63 -21.73
C GLY A 51 -41.10 -15.06 -20.72
N THR A 52 -40.74 -15.88 -19.71
CA THR A 52 -39.88 -15.53 -18.56
C THR A 52 -38.46 -15.08 -18.96
N ALA A 53 -37.96 -15.49 -20.13
CA ALA A 53 -36.66 -15.09 -20.65
C ALA A 53 -36.63 -13.63 -21.18
N GLY A 54 -37.74 -13.11 -21.71
CA GLY A 54 -37.85 -11.73 -22.20
C GLY A 54 -37.83 -10.69 -21.08
N LEU A 55 -38.39 -11.03 -19.93
CA LEU A 55 -38.34 -10.22 -18.71
C LEU A 55 -36.90 -10.08 -18.16
N GLY A 56 -36.06 -11.11 -18.33
CA GLY A 56 -34.67 -11.10 -17.87
C GLY A 56 -33.77 -10.14 -18.66
N LEU A 57 -33.88 -10.13 -19.98
CA LEU A 57 -33.08 -9.23 -20.84
C LEU A 57 -33.49 -7.76 -20.70
N GLY A 58 -34.78 -7.49 -20.55
CA GLY A 58 -35.29 -6.14 -20.27
C GLY A 58 -34.78 -5.59 -18.93
N ALA A 59 -34.75 -6.42 -17.89
CA ALA A 59 -34.22 -6.06 -16.57
C ALA A 59 -32.71 -5.77 -16.60
N VAL A 60 -31.92 -6.54 -17.36
CA VAL A 60 -30.47 -6.35 -17.50
C VAL A 60 -30.14 -5.07 -18.27
N ALA A 61 -30.89 -4.76 -19.34
CA ALA A 61 -30.72 -3.52 -20.09
C ALA A 61 -31.07 -2.27 -19.25
N LEU A 62 -32.17 -2.33 -18.49
CA LEU A 62 -32.56 -1.27 -17.55
C LEU A 62 -31.51 -1.06 -16.45
N PHE A 63 -30.95 -2.14 -15.91
CA PHE A 63 -29.90 -2.07 -14.88
C PHE A 63 -28.59 -1.46 -15.41
N LEU A 64 -28.12 -1.90 -16.59
CA LEU A 64 -26.90 -1.36 -17.22
C LEU A 64 -27.08 0.10 -17.63
N GLY A 65 -28.21 0.46 -18.23
CA GLY A 65 -28.55 1.83 -18.61
C GLY A 65 -28.59 2.78 -17.41
N GLY A 66 -29.31 2.40 -16.34
CA GLY A 66 -29.38 3.18 -15.10
C GLY A 66 -28.00 3.37 -14.44
N THR A 67 -27.14 2.35 -14.47
CA THR A 67 -25.80 2.40 -13.87
C THR A 67 -24.86 3.32 -14.64
N ILE A 68 -24.91 3.31 -15.97
CA ILE A 68 -24.08 4.19 -16.83
C ILE A 68 -24.52 5.64 -16.66
N LEU A 69 -25.83 5.91 -16.71
CA LEU A 69 -26.40 7.24 -16.49
C LEU A 69 -26.04 7.81 -15.11
N GLY A 70 -26.17 7.01 -14.05
CA GLY A 70 -25.84 7.44 -12.69
C GLY A 70 -24.36 7.81 -12.53
N ARG A 71 -23.45 7.06 -13.18
CA ARG A 71 -22.01 7.34 -13.14
C ARG A 71 -21.62 8.58 -13.95
N VAL A 72 -22.17 8.75 -15.16
CA VAL A 72 -21.90 9.93 -15.98
C VAL A 72 -22.45 11.20 -15.33
N GLY A 73 -23.67 11.15 -14.78
CA GLY A 73 -24.27 12.24 -14.02
C GLY A 73 -23.44 12.61 -12.78
N GLY A 74 -22.98 11.62 -12.02
CA GLY A 74 -22.12 11.85 -10.86
C GLY A 74 -20.78 12.51 -11.20
N VAL A 75 -20.16 12.15 -12.34
CA VAL A 75 -18.89 12.76 -12.80
C VAL A 75 -19.11 14.20 -13.25
N LEU A 76 -20.17 14.49 -14.00
CA LEU A 76 -20.49 15.84 -14.47
C LEU A 76 -20.81 16.79 -13.31
N VAL A 77 -21.64 16.34 -12.35
CA VAL A 77 -21.92 17.09 -11.12
C VAL A 77 -20.62 17.30 -10.32
N GLY A 78 -19.80 16.26 -10.17
CA GLY A 78 -18.51 16.37 -9.47
C GLY A 78 -17.52 17.34 -10.14
N LEU A 79 -17.55 17.47 -11.47
CA LEU A 79 -16.70 18.41 -12.21
C LEU A 79 -17.15 19.87 -11.97
N VAL A 80 -18.46 20.10 -12.00
CA VAL A 80 -19.09 21.41 -11.79
C VAL A 80 -18.79 21.95 -10.38
N TYR A 81 -18.87 21.11 -9.35
CA TYR A 81 -18.57 21.53 -7.97
C TYR A 81 -17.07 21.73 -7.69
N LYS A 82 -16.16 21.26 -8.54
CA LYS A 82 -14.70 21.37 -8.33
C LYS A 82 -14.05 22.61 -8.96
N VAL A 83 -14.73 23.32 -9.87
CA VAL A 83 -14.17 24.50 -10.55
C VAL A 83 -14.73 25.79 -9.94
N PRO A 84 -13.92 26.61 -9.23
CA PRO A 84 -14.40 27.81 -8.53
C PRO A 84 -15.06 28.85 -9.45
N ALA A 85 -14.61 28.95 -10.71
CA ALA A 85 -15.15 29.87 -11.70
C ALA A 85 -16.62 29.56 -12.07
N LEU A 86 -17.00 28.27 -12.08
CA LEU A 86 -18.36 27.83 -12.37
C LEU A 86 -19.32 28.10 -11.20
N ARG A 87 -18.84 28.12 -9.95
CA ARG A 87 -19.66 28.49 -8.78
C ARG A 87 -20.06 29.97 -8.77
N ARG A 88 -19.28 30.85 -9.40
CA ARG A 88 -19.63 32.27 -9.55
C ARG A 88 -20.69 32.50 -10.63
N PHE A 89 -20.88 31.56 -11.55
CA PHE A 89 -21.88 31.62 -12.60
C PHE A 89 -23.32 31.57 -12.04
N ASP A 90 -23.52 30.85 -10.92
CA ASP A 90 -24.79 30.79 -10.18
C ASP A 90 -25.28 32.16 -9.67
N GLN A 91 -24.35 33.08 -9.39
CA GLN A 91 -24.67 34.41 -8.87
C GLN A 91 -25.03 35.42 -9.97
N ILE A 92 -24.66 35.15 -11.23
CA ILE A 92 -24.78 36.11 -12.33
C ILE A 92 -26.10 35.93 -13.11
N ILE A 93 -26.57 34.69 -13.28
CA ILE A 93 -27.67 34.38 -14.20
C ILE A 93 -28.96 33.97 -13.48
N GLY A 94 -28.93 33.81 -12.14
CA GLY A 94 -30.10 33.45 -11.34
C GLY A 94 -30.69 32.07 -11.63
N ILE A 95 -30.02 31.25 -12.43
CA ILE A 95 -30.39 29.86 -12.74
C ILE A 95 -29.38 28.95 -12.02
N PRO A 96 -29.81 28.06 -11.11
CA PRO A 96 -28.90 27.12 -10.46
C PRO A 96 -28.24 26.23 -11.53
N LEU A 97 -26.92 26.22 -11.58
CA LEU A 97 -26.08 25.44 -12.48
C LEU A 97 -26.37 23.93 -12.38
N GLY A 98 -26.91 23.47 -11.25
CA GLY A 98 -27.47 22.13 -11.09
C GLY A 98 -28.61 21.82 -12.06
N THR A 99 -29.46 22.78 -12.37
CA THR A 99 -30.59 22.64 -13.31
C THR A 99 -30.09 22.50 -14.75
N VAL A 100 -29.08 23.29 -15.13
CA VAL A 100 -28.44 23.19 -16.45
C VAL A 100 -27.72 21.85 -16.60
N THR A 101 -27.01 21.41 -15.57
CA THR A 101 -26.29 20.13 -15.56
C THR A 101 -27.25 18.94 -15.65
N ALA A 102 -28.38 18.99 -14.95
CA ALA A 102 -29.44 17.97 -15.04
C ALA A 102 -30.07 17.92 -16.44
N ALA A 103 -30.36 19.08 -17.05
CA ALA A 103 -30.91 19.16 -18.40
C ALA A 103 -29.95 18.59 -19.46
N VAL A 104 -28.65 18.90 -19.37
CA VAL A 104 -27.62 18.36 -20.25
C VAL A 104 -27.49 16.84 -20.08
N ALA A 105 -27.52 16.33 -18.84
CA ALA A 105 -27.46 14.90 -18.58
C ALA A 105 -28.66 14.14 -19.19
N VAL A 106 -29.87 14.70 -19.07
CA VAL A 106 -31.08 14.14 -19.70
C VAL A 106 -30.96 14.17 -21.23
N TYR A 107 -30.49 15.27 -21.81
CA TYR A 107 -30.32 15.40 -23.26
C TYR A 107 -29.32 14.39 -23.83
N VAL A 108 -28.16 14.22 -23.18
CA VAL A 108 -27.15 13.22 -23.58
C VAL A 108 -27.69 11.80 -23.47
N ALA A 109 -28.49 11.52 -22.45
CA ALA A 109 -29.12 10.21 -22.29
C ALA A 109 -30.12 9.89 -23.41
N VAL A 110 -30.96 10.87 -23.78
CA VAL A 110 -31.93 10.72 -24.88
C VAL A 110 -31.20 10.45 -26.20
N LEU A 111 -30.16 11.22 -26.51
CA LEU A 111 -29.36 11.01 -27.72
C LEU A 111 -28.66 9.63 -27.72
N GLY A 112 -28.13 9.20 -26.58
CA GLY A 112 -27.51 7.88 -26.44
C GLY A 112 -28.48 6.73 -26.69
N THR A 113 -29.71 6.82 -26.17
CA THR A 113 -30.75 5.81 -26.37
C THR A 113 -31.21 5.74 -27.83
N LEU A 114 -31.39 6.89 -28.49
CA LEU A 114 -31.75 6.94 -29.91
C LEU A 114 -30.63 6.37 -30.82
N ALA A 115 -29.37 6.62 -30.46
CA ALA A 115 -28.24 6.05 -31.18
C ALA A 115 -28.17 4.53 -31.03
N LEU A 116 -28.44 4.01 -29.82
CA LEU A 116 -28.43 2.57 -29.52
C LEU A 116 -29.55 1.83 -30.26
N ASP A 117 -30.76 2.38 -30.28
CA ASP A 117 -31.90 1.84 -31.06
C ASP A 117 -31.55 1.72 -32.56
N GLY A 118 -30.95 2.77 -33.11
CA GLY A 118 -30.48 2.76 -34.49
C GLY A 118 -29.28 1.84 -34.78
N TRP A 119 -28.65 1.24 -33.77
CA TRP A 119 -27.60 0.22 -33.93
C TRP A 119 -28.17 -1.20 -33.83
N LEU A 120 -29.24 -1.37 -33.06
CA LEU A 120 -29.88 -2.66 -32.82
C LEU A 120 -31.02 -2.96 -33.81
N SER A 121 -31.34 -2.03 -34.71
CA SER A 121 -32.38 -2.20 -35.73
C SER A 121 -32.33 -3.48 -36.58
N PRO A 122 -31.17 -4.09 -36.90
CA PRO A 122 -31.12 -5.38 -37.61
C PRO A 122 -31.68 -6.58 -36.83
N LEU A 123 -31.85 -6.41 -35.51
CA LEU A 123 -32.39 -7.42 -34.60
C LEU A 123 -33.90 -7.26 -34.38
N HIS A 124 -34.52 -6.23 -34.95
CA HIS A 124 -35.95 -5.98 -34.77
C HIS A 124 -36.79 -7.05 -35.49
N GLY A 125 -37.76 -7.64 -34.80
CA GLY A 125 -38.71 -8.61 -35.36
C GLY A 125 -38.25 -10.07 -35.39
N LYS A 126 -37.06 -10.40 -34.86
CA LYS A 126 -36.48 -11.75 -34.96
C LYS A 126 -36.66 -12.55 -33.67
N ALA A 127 -37.18 -13.77 -33.80
CA ALA A 127 -37.45 -14.67 -32.67
C ALA A 127 -36.20 -15.41 -32.14
N THR A 128 -35.16 -15.54 -32.97
CA THR A 128 -33.85 -16.12 -32.63
C THR A 128 -32.76 -15.34 -33.32
N ILE A 129 -31.66 -15.05 -32.60
CA ILE A 129 -30.51 -14.30 -33.13
C ILE A 129 -29.47 -15.31 -33.63
N ASP A 130 -29.10 -15.23 -34.90
CA ASP A 130 -28.05 -16.07 -35.48
C ASP A 130 -26.75 -15.29 -35.76
N VAL A 131 -25.74 -15.99 -36.28
CA VAL A 131 -24.42 -15.42 -36.58
C VAL A 131 -24.49 -14.36 -37.69
N GLN A 132 -25.45 -14.45 -38.61
CA GLN A 132 -25.64 -13.47 -39.69
C GLN A 132 -26.26 -12.17 -39.15
N ASP A 133 -27.13 -12.26 -38.14
CA ASP A 133 -27.71 -11.11 -37.45
C ASP A 133 -26.67 -10.31 -36.67
N ILE A 134 -25.77 -11.02 -35.97
CA ILE A 134 -24.64 -10.41 -35.26
C ILE A 134 -23.70 -9.73 -36.26
N ALA A 135 -23.43 -10.38 -37.40
CA ALA A 135 -22.61 -9.80 -38.46
C ALA A 135 -23.26 -8.55 -39.08
N ALA A 136 -24.59 -8.49 -39.21
CA ALA A 136 -25.32 -7.33 -39.70
C ALA A 136 -25.25 -6.13 -38.75
N VAL A 137 -25.38 -6.34 -37.43
CA VAL A 137 -25.19 -5.28 -36.42
C VAL A 137 -23.75 -4.77 -36.43
N GLN A 138 -22.77 -5.67 -36.54
CA GLN A 138 -21.36 -5.30 -36.64
C GLN A 138 -21.05 -4.50 -37.91
N ALA A 139 -21.64 -4.87 -39.05
CA ALA A 139 -21.51 -4.14 -40.31
C ALA A 139 -22.15 -2.73 -40.23
N LEU A 140 -23.30 -2.60 -39.55
CA LEU A 140 -23.97 -1.30 -39.36
C LEU A 140 -23.15 -0.35 -38.46
N ALA A 141 -22.54 -0.89 -37.40
CA ALA A 141 -21.63 -0.16 -36.52
C ALA A 141 -20.32 0.23 -37.25
N ALA A 142 -19.81 -0.62 -38.13
CA ALA A 142 -18.65 -0.34 -38.97
C ALA A 142 -18.95 0.72 -40.06
N ALA A 143 -20.12 0.70 -40.68
CA ALA A 143 -20.53 1.66 -41.71
C ALA A 143 -20.75 3.09 -41.17
N LYS A 144 -21.24 3.22 -39.93
CA LYS A 144 -21.41 4.52 -39.26
C LYS A 144 -20.11 5.08 -38.67
N SER A 145 -19.08 4.24 -38.49
CA SER A 145 -17.74 4.69 -38.09
C SER A 145 -16.85 5.04 -39.29
N SER A 146 -17.15 4.53 -40.50
CA SER A 146 -16.37 4.78 -41.73
C SER A 146 -16.76 6.03 -42.53
N THR A 147 -17.81 6.77 -42.13
CA THR A 147 -18.13 8.11 -42.70
C THR A 147 -17.14 9.20 -42.31
N ARG A 148 -16.09 8.89 -41.55
CA ARG A 148 -14.88 9.70 -41.45
C ARG A 148 -13.69 8.88 -41.92
N HIS A 149 -13.22 9.21 -43.12
CA HIS A 149 -11.97 8.76 -43.77
C HIS A 149 -12.05 7.44 -44.55
N SER A 150 -12.32 7.53 -45.86
CA SER A 150 -11.49 6.81 -46.84
C SER A 150 -11.41 7.55 -48.17
N ARG A 151 -10.18 7.94 -48.54
CA ARG A 151 -9.76 8.08 -49.94
C ARG A 151 -9.29 6.69 -50.39
N SER A 152 -9.78 6.33 -51.57
CA SER A 152 -9.45 5.17 -52.41
C SER A 152 -7.96 4.84 -52.50
N THR A 153 -7.62 3.54 -52.52
CA THR A 153 -6.85 2.88 -53.60
C THR A 153 -6.91 1.35 -53.46
N SER A 154 -6.82 0.69 -54.61
CA SER A 154 -7.27 -0.67 -54.94
C SER A 154 -6.11 -1.67 -55.17
N ARG A 155 -6.22 -2.90 -54.61
CA ARG A 155 -5.97 -4.29 -55.13
C ARG A 155 -4.69 -4.63 -55.98
N PRO A 156 -4.31 -5.92 -56.26
CA PRO A 156 -4.79 -7.24 -55.77
C PRO A 156 -3.75 -8.41 -55.58
N SER A 157 -4.20 -9.50 -54.92
CA SER A 157 -4.05 -10.98 -55.16
C SER A 157 -2.72 -11.74 -55.41
N GLY A 158 -2.54 -12.89 -54.70
CA GLY A 158 -1.88 -14.12 -55.20
C GLY A 158 -1.51 -15.20 -54.13
N PRO A 159 -1.53 -16.54 -54.39
CA PRO A 159 -1.90 -17.59 -53.40
C PRO A 159 -0.94 -18.82 -53.22
N SER A 160 -1.41 -19.82 -52.43
CA SER A 160 -1.09 -21.29 -52.39
C SER A 160 -0.08 -21.77 -51.31
N CYS A 161 -0.44 -22.67 -50.35
CA CYS A 161 -0.62 -24.15 -50.32
C CYS A 161 0.61 -24.91 -49.77
N PHE A 162 0.44 -25.78 -48.75
CA PHE A 162 0.66 -27.25 -48.82
C PHE A 162 0.42 -27.99 -47.48
N ARG A 163 -0.16 -29.20 -47.63
CA ARG A 163 -0.33 -30.37 -46.73
C ARG A 163 1.03 -31.02 -46.38
N ALA A 164 1.26 -32.00 -45.50
CA ALA A 164 0.57 -32.78 -44.45
C ALA A 164 1.64 -33.74 -43.84
N ALA A 165 1.24 -34.49 -42.79
CA ALA A 165 1.57 -35.90 -42.52
C ALA A 165 2.24 -36.24 -41.17
N SER A 166 1.81 -37.41 -40.71
CA SER A 166 1.81 -38.06 -39.41
C SER A 166 3.03 -38.93 -39.11
N CYS A 167 3.23 -39.31 -37.83
CA CYS A 167 3.64 -40.68 -37.48
C CYS A 167 3.29 -41.08 -36.03
N ARG A 168 2.96 -42.36 -35.84
CA ARG A 168 2.62 -43.06 -34.58
C ARG A 168 3.87 -43.66 -33.94
N CYS A 169 3.84 -43.92 -32.63
CA CYS A 169 4.43 -45.16 -32.09
C CYS A 169 3.83 -45.54 -30.73
N SER A 170 3.90 -46.84 -30.44
CA SER A 170 3.12 -47.63 -29.48
C SER A 170 3.92 -48.10 -28.25
N SER A 171 3.18 -48.29 -27.14
CA SER A 171 3.26 -49.36 -26.10
C SER A 171 4.61 -49.79 -25.48
N PHE A 172 4.68 -49.85 -24.14
CA PHE A 172 5.23 -50.99 -23.38
C PHE A 172 4.68 -51.06 -21.95
N SER A 173 4.53 -52.27 -21.43
CA SER A 173 3.76 -52.67 -20.24
C SER A 173 4.61 -52.99 -18.99
N GLU A 174 3.89 -53.03 -17.87
CA GLU A 174 4.18 -53.34 -16.46
C GLU A 174 5.11 -54.53 -16.11
N SER A 175 5.70 -54.45 -14.91
CA SER A 175 5.92 -55.60 -14.01
C SER A 175 5.72 -55.19 -12.52
N ARG A 176 5.16 -56.13 -11.73
CA ARG A 176 4.63 -56.05 -10.34
C ARG A 176 5.63 -56.65 -9.32
N PHE A 177 5.69 -56.26 -8.03
CA PHE A 177 4.94 -56.72 -6.83
C PHE A 177 5.78 -56.36 -5.56
N PRO A 178 5.35 -56.52 -4.26
CA PRO A 178 4.02 -56.66 -3.66
C PRO A 178 3.75 -55.72 -2.44
N SER A 179 2.51 -55.82 -1.97
CA SER A 179 1.82 -55.11 -0.88
C SER A 179 2.10 -55.61 0.55
N SER A 180 1.91 -54.73 1.54
CA SER A 180 1.33 -55.11 2.83
C SER A 180 0.41 -54.00 3.38
N ASP A 181 -0.78 -54.43 3.80
CA ASP A 181 -1.99 -53.68 4.14
C ASP A 181 -1.93 -52.75 5.35
N GLY A 182 -2.86 -51.79 5.35
CA GLY A 182 -3.50 -51.39 6.61
C GLY A 182 -3.98 -49.95 6.69
N THR A 183 -5.03 -49.53 5.96
CA THR A 183 -5.98 -48.52 6.49
C THR A 183 -7.35 -48.60 5.80
N ARG A 184 -8.40 -48.52 6.63
CA ARG A 184 -9.82 -48.59 6.30
C ARG A 184 -10.22 -47.54 5.24
N SER A 185 -10.98 -48.00 4.25
CA SER A 185 -11.57 -47.15 3.20
C SER A 185 -12.61 -46.18 3.78
N PHE A 186 -12.33 -44.89 3.65
CA PHE A 186 -13.33 -43.83 3.71
C PHE A 186 -13.61 -43.43 2.27
N ARG A 187 -14.80 -43.76 1.74
CA ARG A 187 -15.21 -43.34 0.39
C ARG A 187 -15.34 -41.81 0.37
N PRO A 188 -14.56 -41.07 -0.45
CA PRO A 188 -14.75 -39.64 -0.57
C PRO A 188 -15.94 -39.39 -1.51
N THR A 189 -17.09 -39.06 -0.92
CA THR A 189 -18.20 -38.44 -1.64
C THR A 189 -17.78 -37.05 -2.12
N ASN A 190 -17.63 -36.91 -3.44
CA ASN A 190 -17.87 -35.69 -4.24
C ASN A 190 -17.34 -34.33 -3.71
N LEU A 191 -16.10 -34.25 -3.23
CA LEU A 191 -15.41 -32.98 -2.93
C LEU A 191 -14.33 -32.59 -3.97
N ARG A 192 -14.16 -33.36 -5.06
CA ARG A 192 -13.08 -33.16 -6.05
C ARG A 192 -13.45 -32.33 -7.29
N SER A 193 -14.70 -31.94 -7.51
CA SER A 193 -15.09 -31.18 -8.73
C SER A 193 -15.17 -29.66 -8.57
N ALA A 194 -14.71 -29.11 -7.44
CA ALA A 194 -14.72 -27.68 -7.11
C ALA A 194 -13.31 -27.14 -6.78
N MET A 195 -12.28 -27.56 -7.52
CA MET A 195 -11.14 -26.67 -7.74
C MET A 195 -11.68 -25.49 -8.56
N THR A 196 -11.93 -24.37 -7.90
CA THR A 196 -12.82 -23.30 -8.40
C THR A 196 -12.22 -22.59 -9.63
N ASP A 197 -13.06 -22.11 -10.55
CA ASP A 197 -12.62 -21.34 -11.73
C ASP A 197 -11.76 -20.13 -11.34
N ARG A 198 -11.99 -19.55 -10.16
CA ARG A 198 -11.20 -18.45 -9.57
C ARG A 198 -9.76 -18.87 -9.25
N ASP A 199 -9.54 -20.06 -8.70
CA ASP A 199 -8.19 -20.54 -8.40
C ASP A 199 -7.37 -20.74 -9.70
N ARG A 200 -8.03 -21.20 -10.78
CA ARG A 200 -7.42 -21.32 -12.11
C ARG A 200 -7.08 -19.95 -12.71
N ALA A 201 -7.99 -18.98 -12.57
CA ALA A 201 -7.76 -17.61 -13.01
C ALA A 201 -6.59 -16.96 -12.26
N LEU A 202 -6.52 -17.16 -10.94
CA LEU A 202 -5.42 -16.65 -10.12
C LEU A 202 -4.08 -17.31 -10.49
N ALA A 203 -4.06 -18.62 -10.73
CA ALA A 203 -2.88 -19.33 -11.22
C ALA A 203 -2.41 -18.77 -12.59
N ALA A 204 -3.33 -18.62 -13.54
CA ALA A 204 -3.02 -18.03 -14.85
C ALA A 204 -2.50 -16.60 -14.74
N LEU A 205 -3.03 -15.81 -13.81
CA LEU A 205 -2.58 -14.45 -13.52
C LEU A 205 -1.18 -14.43 -12.89
N CYS A 206 -0.88 -15.34 -11.97
CA CYS A 206 0.47 -15.51 -11.41
C CYS A 206 1.48 -15.88 -12.52
N ASP A 207 1.12 -16.84 -13.38
CA ASP A 207 1.98 -17.29 -14.48
C ASP A 207 2.16 -16.22 -15.56
N ALA A 208 1.17 -15.35 -15.78
CA ALA A 208 1.32 -14.21 -16.67
C ALA A 208 2.46 -13.27 -16.23
N PHE A 209 2.66 -13.12 -14.91
CA PHE A 209 3.76 -12.35 -14.36
C PHE A 209 5.08 -13.13 -14.33
N VAL A 210 5.03 -14.42 -13.98
CA VAL A 210 6.19 -15.33 -13.88
C VAL A 210 5.84 -16.72 -14.46
N PRO A 211 6.03 -16.92 -15.77
CA PRO A 211 5.61 -18.16 -16.45
C PRO A 211 6.57 -19.33 -16.23
N GLY A 212 7.75 -19.09 -15.66
CA GLY A 212 8.86 -20.05 -15.71
C GLY A 212 9.59 -20.05 -17.04
N ASP A 213 10.63 -20.87 -17.12
CA ASP A 213 11.19 -21.40 -18.37
C ASP A 213 11.52 -22.89 -18.16
N GLY A 214 12.12 -23.56 -19.13
CA GLY A 214 12.41 -25.00 -19.00
C GLY A 214 13.18 -25.36 -17.71
N ASP A 215 13.94 -24.41 -17.16
CA ASP A 215 14.77 -24.60 -15.96
C ASP A 215 14.14 -24.04 -14.68
N LEU A 216 13.35 -22.96 -14.79
CA LEU A 216 12.69 -22.31 -13.66
C LEU A 216 11.19 -22.61 -13.63
N PRO A 217 10.62 -23.04 -12.49
CA PRO A 217 9.19 -23.31 -12.39
C PRO A 217 8.36 -22.02 -12.51
N SER A 218 7.12 -22.15 -13.01
CA SER A 218 6.15 -21.05 -13.01
C SER A 218 5.73 -20.67 -11.58
N ALA A 219 5.18 -19.47 -11.39
CA ALA A 219 4.64 -19.06 -10.10
C ALA A 219 3.52 -19.99 -9.61
N SER A 220 2.68 -20.50 -10.50
CA SER A 220 1.64 -21.47 -10.12
C SER A 220 2.22 -22.81 -9.69
N HIS A 221 3.30 -23.28 -10.33
CA HIS A 221 4.02 -24.49 -9.94
C HIS A 221 4.65 -24.35 -8.54
N LEU A 222 5.18 -23.16 -8.23
CA LEU A 222 5.64 -22.79 -6.89
C LEU A 222 4.50 -22.57 -5.87
N GLY A 223 3.23 -22.78 -6.27
CA GLY A 223 2.09 -22.66 -5.37
C GLY A 223 1.72 -21.22 -4.97
N VAL A 224 2.26 -20.20 -5.65
CA VAL A 224 2.09 -18.78 -5.28
C VAL A 224 0.62 -18.37 -5.18
N HIS A 225 -0.22 -18.77 -6.14
CA HIS A 225 -1.66 -18.50 -6.12
C HIS A 225 -2.36 -19.01 -4.84
N ARG A 226 -1.96 -20.18 -4.32
CA ARG A 226 -2.50 -20.73 -3.07
C ARG A 226 -2.02 -19.95 -1.86
N MET A 227 -0.75 -19.56 -1.84
CA MET A 227 -0.18 -18.73 -0.79
C MET A 227 -0.87 -17.37 -0.73
N LEU A 228 -1.04 -16.69 -1.87
CA LEU A 228 -1.76 -15.41 -1.95
C LEU A 228 -3.17 -15.52 -1.38
N ARG A 229 -3.90 -16.57 -1.74
CA ARG A 229 -5.26 -16.77 -1.22
C ARG A 229 -5.26 -17.02 0.30
N ALA A 230 -4.34 -17.84 0.80
CA ALA A 230 -4.18 -18.09 2.23
C ALA A 230 -3.84 -16.80 3.00
N GLU A 231 -3.01 -15.94 2.43
CA GLU A 231 -2.56 -14.69 3.04
C GLU A 231 -3.69 -13.65 3.13
N VAL A 232 -4.50 -13.51 2.07
CA VAL A 232 -5.69 -12.63 2.13
C VAL A 232 -6.67 -13.11 3.20
N VAL A 233 -6.85 -14.43 3.37
CA VAL A 233 -7.67 -15.00 4.43
C VAL A 233 -7.05 -14.76 5.81
N ALA A 234 -5.73 -14.90 5.94
CA ALA A 234 -5.00 -14.70 7.20
C ALA A 234 -5.05 -13.25 7.72
N LEU A 235 -5.30 -12.27 6.85
CA LEU A 235 -5.54 -10.88 7.26
C LEU A 235 -6.86 -10.70 8.03
N ALA A 236 -7.76 -11.70 8.02
CA ALA A 236 -9.06 -11.66 8.68
C ALA A 236 -9.93 -10.46 8.27
N ARG A 237 -9.80 -10.02 7.00
CA ARG A 237 -10.59 -8.93 6.39
C ARG A 237 -11.44 -9.47 5.24
N PRO A 238 -12.71 -9.87 5.46
CA PRO A 238 -13.56 -10.46 4.43
C PRO A 238 -13.72 -9.60 3.16
N ALA A 239 -13.67 -8.28 3.30
CA ALA A 239 -13.71 -7.35 2.17
C ALA A 239 -12.58 -7.58 1.16
N LEU A 240 -11.36 -7.89 1.62
CA LEU A 240 -10.22 -8.13 0.73
C LEU A 240 -10.38 -9.43 -0.07
N VAL A 241 -10.99 -10.46 0.54
CA VAL A 241 -11.32 -11.72 -0.17
C VAL A 241 -12.34 -11.43 -1.28
N ALA A 242 -13.38 -10.65 -0.97
CA ALA A 242 -14.41 -10.28 -1.94
C ALA A 242 -13.84 -9.43 -3.09
N GLU A 243 -12.93 -8.48 -2.80
CA GLU A 243 -12.23 -7.68 -3.81
C GLU A 243 -11.39 -8.55 -4.75
N LEU A 244 -10.67 -9.54 -4.22
CA LEU A 244 -9.88 -10.48 -5.03
C LEU A 244 -10.80 -11.34 -5.91
N ASP A 245 -11.86 -11.90 -5.36
CA ASP A 245 -12.81 -12.72 -6.10
C ASP A 245 -13.49 -11.92 -7.21
N GLN A 246 -13.89 -10.68 -6.93
CA GLN A 246 -14.46 -9.78 -7.93
C GLN A 246 -13.47 -9.45 -9.06
N LEU A 247 -12.19 -9.25 -8.73
CA LEU A 247 -11.15 -9.04 -9.73
C LEU A 247 -11.03 -10.26 -10.66
N LEU A 248 -10.99 -11.46 -10.09
CA LEU A 248 -10.88 -12.72 -10.82
C LEU A 248 -12.09 -12.96 -11.73
N ASP A 249 -13.30 -12.73 -11.23
CA ASP A 249 -14.53 -12.83 -12.03
C ASP A 249 -14.53 -11.80 -13.18
N THR A 250 -13.98 -10.62 -12.94
CA THR A 250 -13.91 -9.55 -13.94
C THR A 250 -12.97 -9.91 -15.08
N ILE A 251 -11.78 -10.46 -14.79
CA ILE A 251 -10.82 -10.86 -15.84
C ILE A 251 -11.24 -12.14 -16.57
N GLU A 252 -12.12 -12.94 -15.99
CA GLU A 252 -12.67 -14.14 -16.63
C GLU A 252 -13.96 -13.89 -17.42
N SER A 253 -14.57 -12.70 -17.32
CA SER A 253 -15.77 -12.35 -18.08
C SER A 253 -15.43 -11.87 -19.50
N PRO A 254 -15.83 -12.60 -20.57
CA PRO A 254 -15.62 -12.13 -21.94
C PRO A 254 -16.30 -10.79 -22.22
N ILE A 255 -17.50 -10.58 -21.68
CA ILE A 255 -18.28 -9.36 -21.89
C ILE A 255 -17.59 -8.15 -21.25
N LEU A 256 -17.15 -8.28 -19.99
CA LEU A 256 -16.42 -7.20 -19.32
C LEU A 256 -15.07 -6.94 -19.99
N ASN A 257 -14.41 -7.97 -20.52
CA ASN A 257 -13.16 -7.83 -21.24
C ASN A 257 -13.28 -7.07 -22.57
N VAL A 258 -14.48 -6.95 -23.17
CA VAL A 258 -14.69 -6.02 -24.31
C VAL A 258 -14.37 -4.59 -23.89
N ALA A 259 -14.84 -4.16 -22.72
CA ALA A 259 -14.53 -2.82 -22.20
C ALA A 259 -13.09 -2.70 -21.69
N LEU A 260 -12.48 -3.80 -21.22
CA LEU A 260 -11.13 -3.78 -20.66
C LEU A 260 -10.03 -3.85 -21.74
N THR A 261 -10.27 -4.59 -22.82
CA THR A 261 -9.27 -4.97 -23.83
C THR A 261 -9.69 -4.70 -25.27
N GLY A 262 -10.97 -4.40 -25.51
CA GLY A 262 -11.55 -4.30 -26.85
C GLY A 262 -11.93 -5.65 -27.47
N ARG A 263 -11.85 -6.76 -26.73
CA ARG A 263 -12.12 -8.12 -27.23
C ARG A 263 -12.89 -8.96 -26.21
N ALA A 264 -13.79 -9.82 -26.68
CA ALA A 264 -14.51 -10.78 -25.85
C ALA A 264 -13.63 -12.02 -25.60
N VAL A 265 -12.84 -11.98 -24.53
CA VAL A 265 -11.87 -13.05 -24.19
C VAL A 265 -11.92 -13.39 -22.71
N ARG A 266 -11.57 -14.63 -22.33
CA ARG A 266 -11.26 -14.98 -20.94
C ARG A 266 -9.76 -14.89 -20.72
N PHE A 267 -9.31 -14.34 -19.60
CA PHE A 267 -7.87 -14.21 -19.34
C PHE A 267 -7.16 -15.58 -19.35
N THR A 268 -7.78 -16.61 -18.77
CA THR A 268 -7.29 -17.99 -18.81
C THR A 268 -7.13 -18.58 -20.22
N THR A 269 -7.89 -18.12 -21.21
CA THR A 269 -7.79 -18.63 -22.60
C THR A 269 -6.70 -17.97 -23.42
N LEU A 270 -6.11 -16.88 -22.93
CA LEU A 270 -5.04 -16.18 -23.62
C LEU A 270 -3.71 -16.94 -23.47
N GLY A 271 -2.90 -16.94 -24.54
CA GLY A 271 -1.49 -17.36 -24.45
C GLY A 271 -0.64 -16.35 -23.69
N GLN A 272 0.59 -16.73 -23.30
CA GLN A 272 1.45 -15.93 -22.43
C GLN A 272 1.66 -14.50 -22.93
N ALA A 273 2.07 -14.30 -24.20
CA ALA A 273 2.29 -12.98 -24.76
C ALA A 273 1.04 -12.08 -24.70
N ALA A 274 -0.14 -12.65 -24.99
CA ALA A 274 -1.40 -11.91 -24.92
C ALA A 274 -1.81 -11.56 -23.49
N ARG A 275 -1.50 -12.41 -22.50
CA ARG A 275 -1.68 -12.09 -21.07
C ARG A 275 -0.75 -10.99 -20.62
N GLU A 276 0.49 -10.97 -21.09
CA GLU A 276 1.41 -9.89 -20.77
C GLU A 276 0.94 -8.54 -21.33
N ASP A 277 0.49 -8.53 -22.59
CA ASP A 277 -0.05 -7.32 -23.21
C ASP A 277 -1.32 -6.82 -22.52
N TYR A 278 -2.17 -7.74 -22.05
CA TYR A 278 -3.31 -7.42 -21.19
C TYR A 278 -2.87 -6.63 -19.95
N LEU A 279 -1.85 -7.13 -19.24
CA LEU A 279 -1.35 -6.51 -18.01
C LEU A 279 -0.60 -5.20 -18.27
N LYS A 280 0.18 -5.10 -19.36
CA LYS A 280 0.84 -3.84 -19.78
C LYS A 280 -0.18 -2.73 -20.05
N ARG A 281 -1.32 -3.05 -20.67
CA ARG A 281 -2.42 -2.09 -20.89
C ARG A 281 -3.05 -1.63 -19.58
N TRP A 282 -3.16 -2.50 -18.58
CA TRP A 282 -3.61 -2.10 -17.25
C TRP A 282 -2.62 -1.18 -16.55
N ALA A 283 -1.33 -1.51 -16.63
CA ALA A 283 -0.24 -0.74 -16.05
C ALA A 283 -0.15 0.70 -16.61
N ALA A 284 -0.31 0.85 -17.93
CA ALA A 284 -0.27 2.16 -18.61
C ALA A 284 -1.63 2.89 -18.69
N SER A 285 -2.70 2.29 -18.17
CA SER A 285 -4.05 2.81 -18.30
C SER A 285 -4.22 4.21 -17.70
N PRO A 286 -5.03 5.11 -18.31
CA PRO A 286 -5.43 6.37 -17.68
C PRO A 286 -6.33 6.16 -16.45
N LEU A 287 -7.06 5.04 -16.39
CA LEU A 287 -7.91 4.67 -15.25
C LEU A 287 -7.06 4.19 -14.06
N SER A 288 -7.18 4.86 -12.91
CA SER A 288 -6.44 4.52 -11.68
C SER A 288 -6.75 3.12 -11.16
N LEU A 289 -8.01 2.67 -11.26
CA LEU A 289 -8.43 1.35 -10.81
C LEU A 289 -7.62 0.22 -11.49
N LYS A 290 -7.40 0.31 -12.80
CA LYS A 290 -6.59 -0.67 -13.56
C LYS A 290 -5.12 -0.65 -13.10
N ARG A 291 -4.55 0.54 -12.89
CA ARG A 291 -3.16 0.68 -12.40
C ARG A 291 -3.01 0.10 -11.00
N ARG A 292 -3.96 0.38 -10.10
CA ARG A 292 -3.97 -0.16 -8.74
C ARG A 292 -4.03 -1.68 -8.74
N ALA A 293 -4.97 -2.27 -9.48
CA ALA A 293 -5.11 -3.72 -9.59
C ALA A 293 -3.83 -4.36 -10.13
N PHE A 294 -3.23 -3.80 -11.18
CA PHE A 294 -1.94 -4.23 -11.71
C PHE A 294 -0.83 -4.18 -10.65
N GLN A 295 -0.66 -3.05 -9.96
CA GLN A 295 0.42 -2.89 -8.98
C GLN A 295 0.28 -3.83 -7.79
N VAL A 296 -0.94 -4.03 -7.28
CA VAL A 296 -1.21 -4.97 -6.18
C VAL A 296 -0.85 -6.39 -6.61
N MET A 297 -1.36 -6.87 -7.74
CA MET A 297 -1.09 -8.23 -8.20
C MET A 297 0.37 -8.43 -8.55
N LYS A 298 1.01 -7.47 -9.25
CA LYS A 298 2.45 -7.51 -9.55
C LYS A 298 3.27 -7.64 -8.28
N ARG A 299 3.06 -6.76 -7.29
CA ARG A 299 3.86 -6.74 -6.05
C ARG A 299 3.71 -8.04 -5.28
N LEU A 300 2.49 -8.53 -5.13
CA LEU A 300 2.20 -9.78 -4.43
C LEU A 300 2.81 -10.99 -5.15
N VAL A 301 2.57 -11.15 -6.45
CA VAL A 301 3.13 -12.29 -7.20
C VAL A 301 4.67 -12.29 -7.14
N MET A 302 5.32 -11.13 -7.30
CA MET A 302 6.77 -11.03 -7.19
C MET A 302 7.27 -11.35 -5.78
N LEU A 303 6.67 -10.73 -4.75
CA LEU A 303 7.05 -10.95 -3.36
C LEU A 303 7.02 -12.43 -3.00
N TYR A 304 5.91 -13.11 -3.32
CA TYR A 304 5.73 -14.52 -2.99
C TYR A 304 6.45 -15.47 -3.94
N THR A 305 6.89 -15.05 -5.13
CA THR A 305 7.70 -15.92 -6.00
C THR A 305 9.18 -15.88 -5.60
N TYR A 306 9.70 -14.68 -5.34
CA TYR A 306 11.12 -14.46 -5.07
C TYR A 306 11.45 -14.58 -3.58
N GLY A 307 10.53 -14.28 -2.67
CA GLY A 307 10.79 -14.28 -1.22
C GLY A 307 10.59 -15.63 -0.52
N GLN A 308 10.11 -16.66 -1.22
CA GLN A 308 10.01 -18.01 -0.65
C GLN A 308 11.39 -18.54 -0.25
N ASP A 309 11.43 -19.26 0.87
CA ASP A 309 12.65 -19.92 1.31
C ASP A 309 13.08 -20.97 0.27
N GLY A 310 14.35 -20.92 -0.14
CA GLY A 310 14.86 -21.76 -1.22
C GLY A 310 14.31 -21.44 -2.61
N SER A 311 13.73 -20.25 -2.84
CA SER A 311 13.22 -19.88 -4.15
C SER A 311 14.32 -19.98 -5.23
N PRO A 312 14.09 -20.69 -6.35
CA PRO A 312 15.06 -20.76 -7.45
C PRO A 312 15.28 -19.39 -8.10
N TYR A 313 14.30 -18.49 -7.98
CA TYR A 313 14.42 -17.11 -8.45
C TYR A 313 15.29 -16.24 -7.54
N ALA A 314 15.29 -16.50 -6.23
CA ALA A 314 16.22 -15.87 -5.30
C ALA A 314 17.67 -16.36 -5.55
N ALA A 315 17.83 -17.67 -5.79
CA ALA A 315 19.12 -18.24 -6.16
C ALA A 315 19.67 -17.63 -7.47
N LEU A 316 18.81 -17.46 -8.49
CA LEU A 316 19.16 -16.76 -9.73
C LEU A 316 19.62 -15.32 -9.49
N ALA A 317 19.02 -14.63 -8.52
CA ALA A 317 19.39 -13.28 -8.12
C ALA A 317 20.73 -13.22 -7.36
N GLY A 318 21.39 -14.35 -7.12
CA GLY A 318 22.63 -14.45 -6.35
C GLY A 318 22.42 -14.36 -4.83
N TYR A 319 21.19 -14.60 -4.36
CA TYR A 319 20.87 -14.67 -2.94
C TYR A 319 20.89 -16.13 -2.46
N ALA A 320 21.73 -16.38 -1.47
CA ALA A 320 21.67 -17.57 -0.64
C ALA A 320 21.42 -17.12 0.78
N ARG A 321 20.40 -17.70 1.44
CA ARG A 321 20.17 -17.43 2.86
C ARG A 321 21.42 -17.88 3.63
N PRO A 322 22.11 -17.00 4.36
CA PRO A 322 23.30 -17.40 5.09
C PRO A 322 22.93 -18.34 6.24
N PRO A 323 23.89 -19.12 6.74
CA PRO A 323 23.72 -19.86 7.98
C PRO A 323 23.24 -18.93 9.11
N LEU A 324 22.35 -19.43 9.96
CA LEU A 324 21.87 -18.65 11.09
C LEU A 324 23.01 -18.45 12.08
N ASP A 325 23.20 -17.19 12.49
CA ASP A 325 24.08 -16.88 13.60
C ASP A 325 23.62 -17.61 14.87
N ARG A 326 24.56 -17.84 15.81
CA ARG A 326 24.18 -18.25 17.16
C ARG A 326 23.25 -17.17 17.74
N PRO A 327 22.04 -17.54 18.21
CA PRO A 327 21.16 -16.57 18.83
C PRO A 327 21.80 -16.03 20.10
N ALA A 328 21.68 -14.73 20.33
CA ALA A 328 21.96 -14.18 21.65
C ALA A 328 20.94 -14.70 22.66
N ASP A 329 21.33 -14.69 23.93
CA ASP A 329 20.42 -15.03 25.01
C ASP A 329 19.27 -14.02 25.05
N ALA A 330 18.05 -14.55 25.11
CA ALA A 330 16.85 -13.75 25.22
C ALA A 330 16.90 -12.93 26.52
N VAL A 331 16.60 -11.63 26.42
CA VAL A 331 16.57 -10.76 27.59
C VAL A 331 15.38 -11.15 28.47
N PRO A 332 15.56 -11.33 29.80
CA PRO A 332 14.45 -11.66 30.68
C PRO A 332 13.42 -10.54 30.70
N LEU A 333 12.21 -10.84 30.22
CA LEU A 333 11.07 -9.93 30.24
C LEU A 333 9.96 -10.50 31.12
N ARG A 334 9.31 -9.63 31.89
CA ARG A 334 8.06 -9.97 32.60
C ARG A 334 6.91 -9.91 31.59
N ALA A 335 6.87 -10.88 30.69
CA ALA A 335 5.94 -10.92 29.58
C ALA A 335 5.00 -12.13 29.65
N ARG A 336 3.71 -11.90 29.40
CA ARG A 336 2.71 -12.96 29.27
C ARG A 336 1.64 -12.59 28.26
N ARG A 337 0.78 -13.54 27.91
CA ARG A 337 -0.46 -13.27 27.18
C ARG A 337 -1.52 -12.73 28.15
N GLY A 338 -2.33 -11.78 27.69
CA GLY A 338 -3.51 -11.35 28.43
C GLY A 338 -4.57 -12.44 28.48
N VAL A 339 -5.37 -12.47 29.55
CA VAL A 339 -6.41 -13.48 29.78
C VAL A 339 -7.79 -12.84 29.66
N ALA A 340 -8.70 -13.48 28.92
CA ALA A 340 -10.06 -12.97 28.77
C ALA A 340 -10.80 -12.94 30.12
N GLY A 341 -11.51 -11.84 30.39
CA GLY A 341 -12.21 -11.58 31.64
C GLY A 341 -11.34 -10.99 32.77
N GLU A 342 -10.02 -10.94 32.58
CA GLU A 342 -9.10 -10.38 33.57
C GLU A 342 -9.28 -8.86 33.72
N THR A 343 -9.19 -8.37 34.97
CA THR A 343 -9.06 -6.93 35.27
C THR A 343 -7.78 -6.71 36.05
N ILE A 344 -6.92 -5.83 35.54
CA ILE A 344 -5.61 -5.51 36.11
C ILE A 344 -5.63 -4.08 36.63
N GLU A 345 -5.19 -3.89 37.87
CA GLU A 345 -5.01 -2.57 38.49
C GLU A 345 -3.56 -2.12 38.31
N ALA A 346 -3.36 -0.95 37.72
CA ALA A 346 -2.05 -0.37 37.47
C ALA A 346 -2.08 1.13 37.75
N ASP A 347 -0.91 1.72 37.99
CA ASP A 347 -0.80 3.17 38.10
C ASP A 347 -0.72 3.80 36.70
N VAL A 348 -0.14 3.05 35.75
CA VAL A 348 0.01 3.46 34.35
C VAL A 348 -0.26 2.28 33.41
N CYS A 349 -1.06 2.52 32.37
CA CYS A 349 -1.17 1.64 31.21
C CYS A 349 -0.48 2.26 29.99
N VAL A 350 0.56 1.61 29.47
CA VAL A 350 1.24 2.01 28.23
C VAL A 350 0.69 1.16 27.08
N ILE A 351 0.19 1.81 26.03
CA ILE A 351 -0.42 1.14 24.87
C ILE A 351 0.58 1.13 23.72
N GLY A 352 1.23 -0.01 23.49
CA GLY A 352 2.28 -0.19 22.49
C GLY A 352 3.67 -0.24 23.12
N SER A 353 4.50 -1.17 22.67
CA SER A 353 5.84 -1.42 23.25
C SER A 353 6.99 -0.86 22.39
N GLY A 354 6.66 -0.01 21.42
CA GLY A 354 7.59 0.55 20.44
C GLY A 354 8.60 1.55 21.02
N ALA A 355 9.19 2.37 20.15
CA ALA A 355 10.22 3.35 20.51
C ALA A 355 9.80 4.25 21.68
N GLY A 356 8.59 4.82 21.62
CA GLY A 356 8.08 5.68 22.67
C GLY A 356 7.59 4.91 23.90
N GLY A 357 6.78 3.87 23.70
CA GLY A 357 6.17 3.11 24.79
C GLY A 357 7.19 2.37 25.66
N GLY A 358 8.27 1.86 25.06
CA GLY A 358 9.38 1.26 25.82
C GLY A 358 10.02 2.27 26.77
N VAL A 359 10.36 3.46 26.27
CA VAL A 359 10.96 4.54 27.07
C VAL A 359 10.04 4.94 28.22
N VAL A 360 8.78 5.26 27.92
CA VAL A 360 7.79 5.67 28.93
C VAL A 360 7.60 4.61 30.01
N ALA A 361 7.52 3.35 29.62
CA ALA A 361 7.39 2.26 30.59
C ALA A 361 8.60 2.17 31.52
N ALA A 362 9.82 2.33 30.99
CA ALA A 362 11.04 2.27 31.77
C ALA A 362 11.19 3.44 32.74
N GLU A 363 10.88 4.66 32.29
CA GLU A 363 10.97 5.90 33.09
C GLU A 363 9.92 5.88 34.21
N LEU A 364 8.67 5.51 33.92
CA LEU A 364 7.62 5.44 34.94
C LEU A 364 7.84 4.30 35.93
N ALA A 365 8.36 3.15 35.49
CA ALA A 365 8.78 2.10 36.41
C ALA A 365 9.99 2.52 37.27
N ALA A 366 10.92 3.33 36.73
CA ALA A 366 12.01 3.93 37.51
C ALA A 366 11.48 4.86 38.61
N ALA A 367 10.41 5.59 38.32
CA ALA A 367 9.70 6.43 39.27
C ALA A 367 8.82 5.63 40.27
N GLY A 368 8.91 4.30 40.29
CA GLY A 368 8.21 3.44 41.24
C GLY A 368 6.73 3.19 40.92
N LYS A 369 6.25 3.56 39.73
CA LYS A 369 4.87 3.30 39.31
C LYS A 369 4.68 1.83 38.91
N ARG A 370 3.51 1.27 39.19
CA ARG A 370 3.09 -0.03 38.64
C ARG A 370 2.66 0.14 37.19
N VAL A 371 3.50 -0.34 36.28
CA VAL A 371 3.31 -0.17 34.83
C VAL A 371 2.84 -1.48 34.18
N VAL A 372 1.79 -1.38 33.37
CA VAL A 372 1.35 -2.45 32.45
C VAL A 372 1.52 -1.96 31.01
N VAL A 373 2.17 -2.75 30.17
CA VAL A 373 2.36 -2.47 28.74
C VAL A 373 1.48 -3.42 27.93
N LEU A 374 0.63 -2.88 27.05
CA LEU A 374 -0.21 -3.65 26.13
C LEU A 374 0.42 -3.66 24.75
N GLU A 375 0.73 -4.84 24.20
CA GLU A 375 1.27 -5.00 22.85
C GLU A 375 0.42 -5.95 22.02
N ARG A 376 -0.03 -5.49 20.85
CA ARG A 376 -0.89 -6.28 19.96
C ARG A 376 -0.16 -7.47 19.34
N ALA A 377 1.15 -7.34 19.13
CA ALA A 377 1.96 -8.36 18.50
C ALA A 377 2.36 -9.49 19.47
N PRO A 378 2.57 -10.72 18.99
CA PRO A 378 3.22 -11.77 19.79
C PRO A 378 4.66 -11.40 20.17
N LEU A 379 5.12 -11.90 21.33
CA LEU A 379 6.53 -11.83 21.70
C LEU A 379 7.36 -12.72 20.76
N ARG A 380 8.42 -12.13 20.22
CA ARG A 380 9.48 -12.79 19.48
C ARG A 380 10.81 -12.28 20.01
N THR A 381 11.73 -13.19 20.25
CA THR A 381 13.05 -12.94 20.82
C THR A 381 14.13 -13.40 19.86
N GLU A 382 15.40 -13.17 20.21
CA GLU A 382 16.56 -13.49 19.39
C GLU A 382 16.56 -14.94 18.83
N PRO A 383 16.21 -15.98 19.61
CA PRO A 383 16.08 -17.35 19.10
C PRO A 383 15.00 -17.56 18.04
N ASP A 384 13.94 -16.73 18.02
CA ASP A 384 12.82 -16.84 17.08
C ASP A 384 13.16 -16.29 15.68
N PHE A 385 14.15 -15.40 15.56
CA PHE A 385 14.49 -14.75 14.29
C PHE A 385 15.28 -15.72 13.40
N ASP A 386 14.69 -16.13 12.28
CA ASP A 386 15.19 -17.21 11.42
C ASP A 386 15.61 -16.75 10.02
N SER A 387 15.71 -15.42 9.81
CA SER A 387 16.14 -14.80 8.55
C SER A 387 15.32 -15.18 7.31
N ARG A 388 14.12 -15.76 7.47
CA ARG A 388 13.20 -16.03 6.35
C ARG A 388 12.42 -14.77 6.02
N GLU A 389 12.54 -14.29 4.78
CA GLU A 389 11.94 -13.04 4.32
C GLU A 389 10.42 -13.00 4.56
N LEU A 390 9.65 -13.90 3.93
CA LEU A 390 8.18 -13.86 4.03
C LEU A 390 7.69 -14.09 5.47
N ALA A 391 8.32 -15.00 6.22
CA ALA A 391 7.94 -15.28 7.60
C ALA A 391 8.23 -14.08 8.51
N GLY A 392 9.37 -13.41 8.32
CA GLY A 392 9.74 -12.21 9.07
C GLY A 392 8.78 -11.05 8.79
N TYR A 393 8.46 -10.77 7.52
CA TYR A 393 7.46 -9.76 7.17
C TYR A 393 6.08 -10.08 7.76
N ALA A 394 5.65 -11.34 7.65
CA ALA A 394 4.38 -11.78 8.20
C ALA A 394 4.28 -11.66 9.72
N ALA A 395 5.39 -11.89 10.43
CA ALA A 395 5.42 -11.90 11.89
C ALA A 395 5.66 -10.51 12.52
N LEU A 396 6.41 -9.63 11.83
CA LEU A 396 6.97 -8.42 12.44
C LEU A 396 6.41 -7.10 11.89
N PHE A 397 5.53 -7.13 10.87
CA PHE A 397 5.00 -5.93 10.23
C PHE A 397 3.48 -5.85 10.28
N VAL A 398 2.97 -4.61 10.28
CA VAL A 398 1.55 -4.31 10.07
C VAL A 398 1.07 -4.94 8.77
N ASP A 399 -0.13 -5.52 8.80
CA ASP A 399 -0.73 -6.23 7.67
C ASP A 399 0.24 -7.21 7.01
N ARG A 400 1.08 -7.89 7.81
CA ARG A 400 1.99 -8.94 7.35
C ARG A 400 2.99 -8.45 6.29
N GLY A 401 3.32 -7.16 6.32
CA GLY A 401 4.29 -6.52 5.42
C GLY A 401 3.73 -5.98 4.10
N ILE A 402 2.41 -6.00 3.90
CA ILE A 402 1.77 -5.50 2.67
C ILE A 402 0.91 -4.23 2.87
N ALA A 403 1.07 -3.55 4.01
CA ALA A 403 0.39 -2.30 4.29
C ALA A 403 0.70 -1.23 3.22
N ALA A 404 -0.30 -0.41 2.89
CA ALA A 404 -0.18 0.64 1.88
C ALA A 404 -1.19 1.77 2.15
N THR A 405 -0.99 2.93 1.52
CA THR A 405 -2.01 4.00 1.47
C THR A 405 -3.30 3.49 0.80
N SER A 406 -4.43 4.13 1.07
CA SER A 406 -5.75 3.75 0.53
C SER A 406 -5.78 3.69 -1.00
N ASP A 407 -4.98 4.52 -1.69
CA ASP A 407 -4.81 4.49 -3.14
C ASP A 407 -3.77 3.48 -3.66
N ARG A 408 -3.14 2.73 -2.75
CA ARG A 408 -2.08 1.73 -2.97
C ARG A 408 -0.84 2.29 -3.67
N ALA A 409 -0.64 3.61 -3.67
CA ALA A 409 0.49 4.24 -4.33
C ALA A 409 1.79 4.07 -3.52
N ILE A 410 1.70 4.21 -2.19
CA ILE A 410 2.85 4.15 -1.29
C ILE A 410 2.74 2.88 -0.43
N ALA A 411 3.79 2.05 -0.46
CA ALA A 411 3.92 0.91 0.45
C ALA A 411 4.41 1.39 1.83
N LEU A 412 3.78 0.90 2.89
CA LEU A 412 4.06 1.30 4.26
C LEU A 412 4.78 0.18 5.01
N LEU A 413 5.99 0.47 5.48
CA LEU A 413 6.76 -0.39 6.36
C LEU A 413 6.56 0.08 7.80
N ALA A 414 5.67 -0.60 8.53
CA ALA A 414 5.37 -0.31 9.92
C ALA A 414 5.54 -1.58 10.78
N GLY A 415 6.32 -1.48 11.85
CA GLY A 415 6.60 -2.61 12.74
C GLY A 415 5.39 -2.99 13.62
N SER A 416 5.23 -4.29 13.84
CA SER A 416 4.20 -4.89 14.68
C SER A 416 4.82 -6.08 15.43
N ALA A 417 5.62 -5.77 16.45
CA ALA A 417 6.35 -6.72 17.29
C ALA A 417 6.41 -6.19 18.72
N VAL A 418 6.72 -7.03 19.72
CA VAL A 418 7.17 -6.51 21.02
C VAL A 418 8.49 -5.75 20.80
N GLY A 419 8.46 -4.45 21.05
CA GLY A 419 9.51 -3.50 20.66
C GLY A 419 9.17 -2.63 19.42
N GLY A 420 8.04 -2.90 18.75
CA GLY A 420 7.51 -2.15 17.62
C GLY A 420 8.51 -1.99 16.47
N GLY A 421 8.54 -0.79 15.86
CA GLY A 421 9.47 -0.45 14.77
C GLY A 421 10.95 -0.60 15.12
N THR A 422 11.32 -0.58 16.41
CA THR A 422 12.72 -0.73 16.85
C THR A 422 13.27 -2.14 16.64
N ILE A 423 12.41 -3.13 16.35
CA ILE A 423 12.84 -4.50 16.00
C ILE A 423 13.27 -4.58 14.53
N VAL A 424 12.61 -3.82 13.66
CA VAL A 424 12.65 -4.00 12.19
C VAL A 424 13.29 -2.85 11.43
N ASN A 425 13.68 -1.76 12.10
CA ASN A 425 14.34 -0.64 11.45
C ASN A 425 15.82 -0.94 11.10
N TRP A 426 16.47 0.03 10.46
CA TRP A 426 17.86 -0.06 10.00
C TRP A 426 18.88 0.59 10.94
N ASN A 427 18.49 0.88 12.18
CA ASN A 427 19.33 1.44 13.26
C ASN A 427 19.73 2.93 13.11
N THR A 428 19.35 3.59 12.01
CA THR A 428 19.65 5.02 11.76
C THR A 428 19.15 5.89 12.91
N SER A 429 20.07 6.64 13.50
CA SER A 429 19.85 7.45 14.70
C SER A 429 20.33 8.87 14.44
N LEU A 430 19.41 9.72 13.98
CA LEU A 430 19.67 11.12 13.62
C LEU A 430 18.87 12.05 14.54
N ARG A 431 19.42 13.23 14.84
CA ARG A 431 18.69 14.31 15.49
C ARG A 431 17.93 15.12 14.45
N ILE A 432 16.83 15.75 14.86
CA ILE A 432 16.10 16.67 13.99
C ILE A 432 16.99 17.87 13.60
N PRO A 433 16.89 18.36 12.34
CA PRO A 433 17.61 19.55 11.90
C PRO A 433 17.19 20.81 12.65
N ALA A 434 18.02 21.85 12.61
CA ALA A 434 17.77 23.11 13.31
C ALA A 434 16.46 23.80 12.87
N ALA A 435 16.16 23.80 11.57
CA ALA A 435 14.90 24.36 11.05
C ALA A 435 13.67 23.65 11.62
N VAL A 436 13.70 22.31 11.67
CA VAL A 436 12.62 21.50 12.26
C VAL A 436 12.50 21.73 13.76
N ARG A 437 13.63 21.86 14.46
CA ARG A 437 13.67 22.19 15.88
C ARG A 437 12.98 23.52 16.16
N GLN A 438 13.23 24.54 15.33
CA GLN A 438 12.58 25.84 15.44
C GLN A 438 11.05 25.74 15.25
N ASP A 439 10.59 25.02 14.22
CA ASP A 439 9.15 24.77 14.01
C ASP A 439 8.50 24.12 15.26
N TRP A 440 9.23 23.22 15.93
CA TRP A 440 8.73 22.50 17.10
C TRP A 440 8.72 23.37 18.35
N HIS A 441 9.69 24.27 18.51
CA HIS A 441 9.66 25.29 19.56
C HIS A 441 8.46 26.23 19.41
N GLU A 442 8.11 26.63 18.19
CA GLU A 442 6.91 27.42 17.91
C GLU A 442 5.61 26.66 18.22
N ALA A 443 5.64 25.32 18.11
CA ALA A 443 4.56 24.44 18.56
C ALA A 443 4.54 24.23 20.10
N GLY A 444 5.44 24.87 20.85
CA GLY A 444 5.53 24.81 22.31
C GLY A 444 6.38 23.66 22.86
N ILE A 445 7.14 22.96 22.02
CA ILE A 445 8.02 21.87 22.47
C ILE A 445 9.33 22.47 23.00
N ASP A 446 9.70 22.10 24.22
CA ASP A 446 10.98 22.47 24.82
C ASP A 446 12.17 21.79 24.12
N ASP A 447 13.39 22.19 24.47
CA ASP A 447 14.58 21.55 23.92
C ASP A 447 14.63 20.06 24.27
N LEU A 448 15.08 19.25 23.31
CA LEU A 448 15.16 17.80 23.41
C LEU A 448 16.60 17.30 23.60
N ASP A 449 17.61 18.18 23.59
CA ASP A 449 19.01 17.76 23.61
C ASP A 449 19.37 16.87 24.81
N GLU A 450 18.92 17.20 26.04
CA GLU A 450 19.15 16.35 27.21
C GLU A 450 18.48 14.96 27.09
N HIS A 451 17.36 14.89 26.38
CA HIS A 451 16.64 13.65 26.15
C HIS A 451 17.27 12.84 25.02
N TYR A 452 17.76 13.50 23.98
CA TYR A 452 18.58 12.89 22.94
C TYR A 452 19.84 12.28 23.53
N ASP A 453 20.55 12.98 24.40
CA ASP A 453 21.78 12.51 25.03
C ASP A 453 21.52 11.25 25.87
N ALA A 454 20.56 11.32 26.79
CA ALA A 454 20.20 10.20 27.65
C ALA A 454 19.75 8.96 26.87
N VAL A 455 18.96 9.14 25.81
CA VAL A 455 18.51 8.03 24.96
C VAL A 455 19.68 7.47 24.15
N SER A 456 20.49 8.33 23.55
CA SER A 456 21.63 7.92 22.73
C SER A 456 22.62 7.09 23.53
N GLU A 457 22.91 7.49 24.76
CA GLU A 457 23.73 6.72 25.70
C GLU A 457 23.09 5.36 26.00
N ARG A 458 21.80 5.34 26.34
CA ARG A 458 21.12 4.10 26.73
C ARG A 458 21.06 3.06 25.61
N ILE A 459 20.88 3.50 24.37
CA ILE A 459 20.79 2.62 23.20
C ILE A 459 22.10 2.51 22.41
N ASP A 460 23.21 3.04 22.95
CA ASP A 460 24.55 2.88 22.38
C ASP A 460 24.68 3.46 20.95
N VAL A 461 24.20 4.69 20.74
CA VAL A 461 24.32 5.37 19.44
C VAL A 461 25.77 5.78 19.21
N ASN A 462 26.40 5.19 18.19
CA ASN A 462 27.76 5.54 17.76
C ASN A 462 27.95 5.25 16.26
N THR A 463 29.16 5.52 15.74
CA THR A 463 29.54 5.25 14.34
C THR A 463 30.52 4.09 14.17
N ASP A 464 30.91 3.44 15.27
CA ASP A 464 32.04 2.51 15.32
C ASP A 464 31.79 1.27 14.46
N GLU A 465 30.52 0.85 14.37
CA GLU A 465 30.10 -0.35 13.66
C GLU A 465 29.37 -0.05 12.33
N SER A 466 29.62 1.11 11.71
CA SER A 466 29.00 1.59 10.46
C SER A 466 29.83 1.28 9.21
N SER A 467 30.22 0.01 9.02
CA SER A 467 30.96 -0.41 7.82
C SER A 467 30.15 -0.25 6.53
N ARG A 468 30.83 -0.08 5.39
CA ARG A 468 30.19 0.06 4.08
C ARG A 468 30.06 -1.31 3.43
N ASN A 469 28.83 -1.73 3.16
CA ASN A 469 28.58 -2.79 2.18
C ASN A 469 28.73 -2.24 0.75
N GLY A 470 28.65 -3.09 -0.27
CA GLY A 470 28.79 -2.67 -1.68
C GLY A 470 27.88 -1.49 -2.05
N PRO A 471 26.56 -1.56 -1.82
CA PRO A 471 25.63 -0.46 -2.12
C PRO A 471 25.93 0.86 -1.40
N ASN A 472 26.34 0.83 -0.12
CA ASN A 472 26.75 2.05 0.59
C ASN A 472 28.08 2.60 0.05
N ALA A 473 29.03 1.74 -0.32
CA ALA A 473 30.31 2.15 -0.89
C ALA A 473 30.14 2.87 -2.25
N VAL A 474 29.22 2.41 -3.11
CA VAL A 474 28.93 3.10 -4.38
C VAL A 474 28.21 4.44 -4.18
N LEU A 475 27.38 4.58 -3.14
CA LEU A 475 26.78 5.88 -2.79
C LEU A 475 27.85 6.88 -2.38
N GLU A 476 28.72 6.49 -1.43
CA GLU A 476 29.85 7.30 -0.97
C GLU A 476 30.79 7.66 -2.14
N ARG A 477 31.05 6.71 -3.04
CA ARG A 477 31.83 6.94 -4.27
C ARG A 477 31.19 8.01 -5.16
N GLY A 478 29.90 7.90 -5.45
CA GLY A 478 29.19 8.83 -6.31
C GLY A 478 29.12 10.24 -5.74
N LEU A 479 28.82 10.37 -4.44
CA LEU A 479 28.82 11.65 -3.73
C LEU A 479 30.20 12.32 -3.82
N ARG A 480 31.26 11.56 -3.51
CA ARG A 480 32.64 12.06 -3.56
C ARG A 480 33.06 12.54 -4.95
N VAL A 481 32.71 11.82 -6.02
CA VAL A 481 33.05 12.22 -7.40
C VAL A 481 32.38 13.53 -7.79
N LEU A 482 31.15 13.78 -7.31
CA LEU A 482 30.43 15.03 -7.53
C LEU A 482 30.83 16.16 -6.59
N GLY A 483 31.73 15.91 -5.63
CA GLY A 483 32.10 16.89 -4.60
C GLY A 483 31.01 17.14 -3.56
N LEU A 484 30.05 16.23 -3.41
CA LEU A 484 28.95 16.31 -2.44
C LEU A 484 29.37 15.69 -1.11
N ALA A 485 28.88 16.25 0.00
CA ALA A 485 29.16 15.73 1.33
C ALA A 485 28.50 14.36 1.58
N SER A 486 29.25 13.46 2.23
CA SER A 486 28.74 12.19 2.74
C SER A 486 29.00 12.08 4.23
N VAL A 487 28.00 11.65 5.00
CA VAL A 487 28.09 11.49 6.46
C VAL A 487 27.99 10.01 6.82
N THR A 488 28.81 9.56 7.78
CA THR A 488 28.64 8.23 8.38
C THR A 488 27.42 8.24 9.29
N ILE A 489 26.44 7.37 9.02
CA ILE A 489 25.24 7.29 9.85
C ILE A 489 25.58 6.70 11.22
N ALA A 490 25.16 7.39 12.28
CA ALA A 490 25.20 6.88 13.65
C ALA A 490 24.08 5.85 13.87
N ARG A 491 24.41 4.75 14.55
CA ARG A 491 23.57 3.56 14.67
C ARG A 491 23.51 3.06 16.12
N ASN A 492 22.36 2.54 16.54
CA ASN A 492 22.14 1.97 17.88
C ASN A 492 22.48 0.46 17.92
N VAL A 493 23.76 0.12 17.78
CA VAL A 493 24.24 -1.27 17.72
C VAL A 493 25.42 -1.51 18.65
N ARG A 494 25.52 -2.74 19.17
CA ARG A 494 26.66 -3.22 19.96
C ARG A 494 27.04 -4.64 19.57
N GLY A 495 28.27 -4.88 19.14
CA GLY A 495 28.76 -6.22 18.75
C GLY A 495 28.08 -6.77 17.49
N CYS A 496 27.64 -5.89 16.59
CA CYS A 496 27.17 -6.23 15.25
C CYS A 496 28.33 -6.66 14.33
N VAL A 497 29.46 -5.96 14.42
CA VAL A 497 30.72 -6.20 13.70
C VAL A 497 31.86 -6.12 14.71
N THR A 498 32.35 -7.26 15.20
CA THR A 498 33.49 -7.31 16.13
C THR A 498 34.84 -7.47 15.43
N ASP A 499 34.83 -8.04 14.22
CA ASP A 499 35.96 -8.13 13.31
C ASP A 499 35.42 -8.14 11.87
N PRO A 500 35.64 -7.10 11.04
CA PRO A 500 35.15 -7.05 9.66
C PRO A 500 35.68 -8.17 8.77
N THR A 501 36.81 -8.79 9.14
CA THR A 501 37.47 -9.87 8.39
C THR A 501 37.06 -11.26 8.85
N ALA A 502 36.68 -11.44 10.12
CA ALA A 502 36.27 -12.73 10.68
C ALA A 502 34.75 -12.90 10.86
N VAL A 503 34.00 -11.84 11.15
CA VAL A 503 32.53 -11.89 11.35
C VAL A 503 31.86 -10.72 10.62
N PRO A 504 31.49 -10.89 9.34
CA PRO A 504 30.76 -9.86 8.61
C PRO A 504 29.38 -9.59 9.22
N ALA A 505 28.88 -8.36 9.06
CA ALA A 505 27.50 -8.02 9.41
C ALA A 505 26.52 -8.91 8.64
N CYS A 506 25.51 -9.45 9.34
CA CYS A 506 24.65 -10.48 8.74
C CYS A 506 23.66 -9.96 7.69
N GLY A 507 23.29 -8.67 7.70
CA GLY A 507 22.32 -8.13 6.75
C GLY A 507 20.85 -8.42 7.04
N HIS A 508 20.48 -8.81 8.27
CA HIS A 508 19.12 -9.22 8.63
C HIS A 508 18.33 -8.22 9.48
N CYS A 509 18.66 -6.91 9.43
CA CYS A 509 18.14 -5.95 10.40
C CYS A 509 16.61 -5.85 10.37
N THR A 510 16.01 -5.91 9.17
CA THR A 510 14.56 -5.85 8.96
C THR A 510 13.79 -7.08 9.45
N LEU A 511 14.45 -8.23 9.62
CA LEU A 511 13.82 -9.52 9.96
C LEU A 511 14.02 -9.93 11.43
N GLY A 512 14.44 -8.98 12.27
CA GLY A 512 14.78 -9.21 13.68
C GLY A 512 16.27 -9.58 13.87
N CYS A 513 16.89 -9.02 14.91
CA CYS A 513 18.33 -9.19 15.13
C CYS A 513 18.63 -10.44 15.97
N ARG A 514 18.91 -11.57 15.32
CA ARG A 514 19.27 -12.82 16.01
C ARG A 514 20.52 -12.70 16.90
N ARG A 515 21.50 -11.87 16.53
CA ARG A 515 22.73 -11.62 17.31
C ARG A 515 22.50 -10.81 18.58
N GLY A 516 21.31 -10.22 18.78
CA GLY A 516 21.07 -9.27 19.87
C GLY A 516 21.88 -7.97 19.78
N ALA A 517 22.56 -7.70 18.66
CA ALA A 517 23.41 -6.53 18.48
C ALA A 517 22.61 -5.23 18.37
N LYS A 518 21.43 -5.29 17.75
CA LYS A 518 20.51 -4.14 17.67
C LYS A 518 20.02 -3.78 19.07
N ARG A 519 20.25 -2.54 19.49
CA ARG A 519 19.84 -2.01 20.80
C ARG A 519 18.40 -1.50 20.74
N SER A 520 17.48 -2.40 20.35
CA SER A 520 16.04 -2.14 20.31
C SER A 520 15.45 -1.94 21.72
N THR A 521 14.21 -1.49 21.83
CA THR A 521 13.56 -1.37 23.15
C THR A 521 13.44 -2.71 23.86
N LEU A 522 13.37 -3.83 23.13
CA LEU A 522 13.36 -5.19 23.68
C LEU A 522 14.58 -5.48 24.57
N ARG A 523 15.77 -5.03 24.16
CA ARG A 523 17.03 -5.23 24.92
C ARG A 523 17.42 -4.05 25.80
N THR A 524 16.69 -2.95 25.70
CA THR A 524 16.98 -1.71 26.41
C THR A 524 15.84 -1.37 27.35
N TYR A 525 14.97 -0.45 26.97
CA TYR A 525 13.96 0.11 27.85
C TYR A 525 12.90 -0.89 28.35
N LEU A 526 12.43 -1.84 27.53
CA LEU A 526 11.48 -2.87 28.02
C LEU A 526 12.12 -3.83 29.02
N ALA A 527 13.42 -4.10 28.85
CA ALA A 527 14.19 -4.89 29.80
C ALA A 527 14.33 -4.14 31.13
N ASP A 528 14.65 -2.83 31.08
CA ASP A 528 14.73 -1.99 32.28
C ASP A 528 13.38 -1.89 33.00
N ALA A 529 12.29 -1.70 32.25
CA ALA A 529 10.94 -1.68 32.78
C ALA A 529 10.60 -3.02 33.48
N SER A 530 10.89 -4.15 32.82
CA SER A 530 10.64 -5.49 33.38
C SER A 530 11.47 -5.76 34.64
N ALA A 531 12.73 -5.34 34.66
CA ALA A 531 13.61 -5.46 35.82
C ALA A 531 13.08 -4.68 37.03
N ARG A 532 12.35 -3.59 36.78
CA ARG A 532 11.67 -2.76 37.78
C ARG A 532 10.22 -3.17 38.05
N GLY A 533 9.79 -4.32 37.52
CA GLY A 533 8.49 -4.91 37.84
C GLY A 533 7.35 -4.55 36.88
N ALA A 534 7.60 -3.81 35.80
CA ALA A 534 6.59 -3.59 34.77
C ALA A 534 6.20 -4.92 34.11
N GLU A 535 4.90 -5.09 33.81
CA GLU A 535 4.36 -6.27 33.15
C GLU A 535 4.03 -5.97 31.68
N ILE A 536 4.45 -6.86 30.77
CA ILE A 536 4.20 -6.74 29.32
C ILE A 536 3.18 -7.79 28.89
N LEU A 537 1.99 -7.34 28.48
CA LEU A 537 0.94 -8.19 27.93
C LEU A 537 1.02 -8.18 26.41
N HIS A 538 1.61 -9.23 25.83
CA HIS A 538 1.72 -9.38 24.38
C HIS A 538 0.51 -10.12 23.79
N SER A 539 0.31 -10.03 22.47
CA SER A 539 -0.91 -10.51 21.80
C SER A 539 -2.19 -9.91 22.41
N THR A 540 -2.10 -8.66 22.83
CA THR A 540 -3.13 -7.92 23.56
C THR A 540 -3.34 -6.56 22.91
N GLU A 541 -4.45 -6.37 22.21
CA GLU A 541 -4.69 -5.18 21.42
C GLU A 541 -5.67 -4.22 22.11
N ALA A 542 -5.23 -3.02 22.49
CA ALA A 542 -6.12 -2.00 23.01
C ALA A 542 -7.15 -1.57 21.97
N ARG A 543 -8.45 -1.64 22.33
CA ARG A 543 -9.55 -1.32 21.41
C ARG A 543 -10.39 -0.13 21.86
N ARG A 544 -10.46 0.16 23.16
CA ARG A 544 -11.22 1.30 23.71
C ARG A 544 -10.54 1.87 24.94
N ILE A 545 -10.48 3.20 25.04
CA ILE A 545 -10.12 3.92 26.25
C ILE A 545 -11.41 4.28 27.00
N GLU A 546 -11.44 4.01 28.30
CA GLU A 546 -12.53 4.37 29.19
C GLU A 546 -12.19 5.69 29.90
N THR A 547 -13.16 6.61 29.96
CA THR A 547 -13.01 7.92 30.61
C THR A 547 -14.18 8.19 31.56
N GLN A 548 -13.91 8.86 32.67
CA GLN A 548 -14.90 9.30 33.65
C GLN A 548 -14.61 10.74 34.09
N GLY A 549 -15.59 11.64 33.96
CA GLY A 549 -15.45 13.04 34.41
C GLY A 549 -14.27 13.80 33.77
N GLY A 550 -14.01 13.58 32.47
CA GLY A 550 -12.89 14.21 31.76
C GLY A 550 -11.51 13.71 32.19
N ARG A 551 -11.42 12.50 32.76
CA ARG A 551 -10.18 11.81 33.12
C ARG A 551 -10.21 10.39 32.58
N VAL A 552 -9.05 9.86 32.19
CA VAL A 552 -8.94 8.44 31.85
C VAL A 552 -9.14 7.54 33.08
N SER A 553 -9.86 6.43 32.92
CA SER A 553 -10.10 5.46 34.00
C SER A 553 -9.61 4.05 33.67
N GLY A 554 -9.37 3.75 32.39
CA GLY A 554 -8.82 2.46 31.99
C GLY A 554 -8.80 2.23 30.48
N VAL A 555 -8.40 1.03 30.11
CA VAL A 555 -8.28 0.56 28.74
C VAL A 555 -8.89 -0.84 28.63
N VAL A 556 -9.73 -1.03 27.62
CA VAL A 556 -10.24 -2.35 27.23
C VAL A 556 -9.45 -2.84 26.03
N ALA A 557 -8.93 -4.06 26.16
CA ALA A 557 -8.11 -4.68 25.14
C ALA A 557 -8.68 -6.04 24.72
N ARG A 558 -8.55 -6.33 23.43
CA ARG A 558 -8.91 -7.60 22.81
C ARG A 558 -7.79 -8.62 23.01
N VAL A 559 -8.17 -9.81 23.45
CA VAL A 559 -7.29 -10.99 23.60
C VAL A 559 -7.96 -12.23 23.03
N ALA A 560 -7.23 -13.34 22.98
CA ALA A 560 -7.82 -14.63 22.64
C ALA A 560 -8.95 -14.97 23.61
N GLY A 561 -10.14 -15.25 23.09
CA GLY A 561 -11.31 -15.66 23.88
C GLY A 561 -12.15 -14.52 24.47
N GLY A 562 -11.80 -13.24 24.27
CA GLY A 562 -12.62 -12.13 24.75
C GLY A 562 -11.85 -10.82 24.94
N GLU A 563 -12.20 -10.11 26.01
CA GLU A 563 -11.60 -8.82 26.40
C GLU A 563 -10.92 -8.93 27.77
N LEU A 564 -9.86 -8.16 27.99
CA LEU A 564 -9.39 -7.81 29.33
C LEU A 564 -9.55 -6.31 29.57
N ARG A 565 -9.44 -5.91 30.84
CA ARG A 565 -9.46 -4.51 31.24
C ARG A 565 -8.22 -4.17 32.07
N VAL A 566 -7.58 -3.05 31.77
CA VAL A 566 -6.57 -2.43 32.65
C VAL A 566 -7.17 -1.15 33.22
N ARG A 567 -7.30 -1.07 34.53
CA ARG A 567 -7.70 0.15 35.23
C ARG A 567 -6.44 0.90 35.60
N ALA A 568 -6.34 2.13 35.11
CA ALA A 568 -5.19 2.98 35.35
C ALA A 568 -5.60 4.47 35.28
N PRO A 569 -5.16 5.31 36.23
CA PRO A 569 -5.42 6.74 36.21
C PRO A 569 -4.55 7.49 35.19
N LEU A 570 -3.49 6.84 34.68
CA LEU A 570 -2.61 7.36 33.63
C LEU A 570 -2.53 6.36 32.47
N VAL A 571 -2.60 6.88 31.25
CA VAL A 571 -2.48 6.10 30.02
C VAL A 571 -1.53 6.80 29.06
N ALA A 572 -0.52 6.09 28.57
CA ALA A 572 0.37 6.54 27.51
C ALA A 572 0.01 5.85 26.19
N LEU A 573 -0.39 6.63 25.19
CA LEU A 573 -0.63 6.18 23.83
C LEU A 573 0.70 6.11 23.08
N ALA A 574 1.10 4.87 22.74
CA ALA A 574 2.34 4.55 22.03
C ALA A 574 2.12 3.54 20.88
N GLY A 575 0.91 3.52 20.29
CA GLY A 575 0.52 2.64 19.17
C GLY A 575 1.06 3.07 17.81
N GLY A 576 1.82 4.16 17.74
CA GLY A 576 2.34 4.76 16.51
C GLY A 576 1.28 5.57 15.75
N ALA A 577 1.72 6.27 14.71
CA ALA A 577 0.89 7.19 13.93
C ALA A 577 -0.22 6.55 13.08
N ILE A 578 -0.42 5.25 13.18
CA ILE A 578 -1.54 4.54 12.56
C ILE A 578 -2.55 4.10 13.64
N PHE A 579 -2.09 3.48 14.73
CA PHE A 579 -3.01 2.86 15.69
C PHE A 579 -3.39 3.77 16.87
N SER A 580 -2.54 4.71 17.27
CA SER A 580 -2.89 5.73 18.28
C SER A 580 -4.09 6.59 17.85
N PRO A 581 -4.12 7.21 16.64
CA PRO A 581 -5.30 7.96 16.21
C PRO A 581 -6.52 7.05 16.03
N ALA A 582 -6.34 5.81 15.55
CA ALA A 582 -7.44 4.87 15.39
C ALA A 582 -8.09 4.49 16.73
N LEU A 583 -7.29 4.32 17.79
CA LEU A 583 -7.80 4.05 19.13
C LEU A 583 -8.55 5.26 19.71
N LEU A 584 -8.04 6.47 19.51
CA LEU A 584 -8.76 7.70 19.90
C LEU A 584 -10.11 7.81 19.18
N LEU A 585 -10.12 7.61 17.87
CA LEU A 585 -11.33 7.65 17.04
C LEU A 585 -12.35 6.59 17.45
N ARG A 586 -11.92 5.33 17.70
CA ARG A 586 -12.81 4.27 18.22
C ARG A 586 -13.38 4.60 19.60
N SER A 587 -12.62 5.33 20.41
CA SER A 587 -13.03 5.70 21.78
C SER A 587 -13.83 7.00 21.84
N GLY A 588 -14.05 7.67 20.70
CA GLY A 588 -14.75 8.96 20.66
C GLY A 588 -13.96 10.12 21.30
N ILE A 589 -12.64 10.01 21.41
CA ILE A 589 -11.77 11.00 22.05
C ILE A 589 -11.08 11.85 20.97
N ALA A 590 -11.03 13.17 21.18
CA ALA A 590 -10.34 14.13 20.31
C ALA A 590 -10.68 13.99 18.81
N THR A 591 -11.91 13.58 18.48
CA THR A 591 -12.32 13.17 17.12
C THR A 591 -12.23 14.28 16.07
N ALA A 592 -12.19 15.55 16.51
CA ALA A 592 -11.97 16.69 15.64
C ALA A 592 -10.58 16.67 14.98
N GLN A 593 -9.55 16.28 15.74
CA GLN A 593 -8.14 16.34 15.33
C GLN A 593 -7.46 14.98 15.16
N ALA A 594 -7.89 13.95 15.90
CA ALA A 594 -7.30 12.62 15.82
C ALA A 594 -7.31 12.09 14.37
N GLY A 595 -6.13 11.67 13.92
CA GLY A 595 -5.86 11.17 12.59
C GLY A 595 -5.54 12.23 11.54
N ARG A 596 -5.73 13.54 11.78
CA ARG A 596 -5.36 14.61 10.83
C ARG A 596 -3.84 14.85 10.86
N HIS A 597 -3.33 15.66 9.91
CA HIS A 597 -1.93 16.10 9.87
C HIS A 597 -0.92 14.95 9.72
N PHE A 598 -1.35 13.83 9.14
CA PHE A 598 -0.52 12.63 9.07
C PHE A 598 0.59 12.77 8.02
N HIS A 599 1.84 12.56 8.42
CA HIS A 599 3.01 12.65 7.55
C HIS A 599 3.65 11.28 7.32
N LEU A 600 4.34 11.12 6.18
CA LEU A 600 4.89 9.84 5.75
C LEU A 600 6.40 9.81 5.47
N HIS A 601 7.08 10.92 5.24
CA HIS A 601 8.36 10.92 4.52
C HIS A 601 8.31 10.01 3.27
N PRO A 602 7.60 10.41 2.20
CA PRO A 602 7.54 9.59 1.00
C PRO A 602 8.96 9.36 0.44
N VAL A 603 9.17 8.15 -0.08
CA VAL A 603 10.47 7.71 -0.56
C VAL A 603 10.37 7.34 -2.03
N ALA A 604 11.21 7.96 -2.86
CA ALA A 604 11.44 7.58 -4.25
C ALA A 604 12.75 6.80 -4.39
N VAL A 605 12.82 5.92 -5.38
CA VAL A 605 13.98 5.05 -5.60
C VAL A 605 14.50 5.21 -7.02
N THR A 606 15.80 5.48 -7.12
CA THR A 606 16.59 5.34 -8.34
C THR A 606 17.63 4.25 -8.10
N ALA A 607 17.84 3.37 -9.07
CA ALA A 607 18.74 2.25 -8.93
C ALA A 607 19.79 2.23 -10.05
N GLY A 608 21.02 1.89 -9.67
CA GLY A 608 22.14 1.67 -10.58
C GLY A 608 22.51 0.20 -10.63
N ALA A 609 22.78 -0.31 -11.82
CA ALA A 609 23.40 -1.62 -12.03
C ALA A 609 24.88 -1.44 -12.36
N TYR A 610 25.74 -2.24 -11.74
CA TYR A 610 27.19 -2.14 -11.83
C TYR A 610 27.81 -3.41 -12.42
N ASP A 611 29.04 -3.30 -12.91
CA ASP A 611 29.85 -4.46 -13.34
C ASP A 611 30.44 -5.20 -12.14
N GLU A 612 30.79 -4.49 -11.07
CA GLU A 612 31.31 -5.07 -9.82
C GLU A 612 30.21 -5.80 -9.02
N ASP A 613 30.59 -6.88 -8.33
CA ASP A 613 29.71 -7.57 -7.37
C ASP A 613 29.56 -6.73 -6.10
N LEU A 614 28.33 -6.26 -5.85
CA LEU A 614 28.01 -5.47 -4.66
C LEU A 614 27.58 -6.35 -3.47
N GLY A 615 27.50 -7.66 -3.64
CA GLY A 615 27.00 -8.60 -2.63
C GLY A 615 25.49 -8.58 -2.44
N GLY A 616 24.78 -7.74 -3.22
CA GLY A 616 23.34 -7.46 -3.09
C GLY A 616 22.98 -6.56 -1.91
N VAL A 617 21.85 -5.87 -2.02
CA VAL A 617 21.34 -4.91 -1.01
C VAL A 617 20.92 -5.56 0.31
N TRP A 618 20.77 -6.89 0.33
CA TRP A 618 20.54 -7.69 1.54
C TRP A 618 21.80 -7.87 2.40
N SER A 619 22.99 -7.56 1.88
CA SER A 619 24.25 -7.88 2.56
C SER A 619 24.73 -6.79 3.53
N GLY A 620 25.47 -7.18 4.56
CA GLY A 620 26.24 -6.26 5.40
C GLY A 620 25.42 -5.27 6.23
N VAL A 621 26.04 -4.15 6.59
CA VAL A 621 25.40 -3.07 7.33
C VAL A 621 24.50 -2.25 6.38
N PRO A 622 23.19 -2.12 6.67
CA PRO A 622 22.33 -1.19 5.95
C PRO A 622 22.53 0.24 6.45
N GLN A 623 22.20 1.24 5.62
CA GLN A 623 22.20 2.67 5.99
C GLN A 623 23.45 3.10 6.79
N SER A 624 24.65 2.92 6.22
CA SER A 624 25.89 3.42 6.84
C SER A 624 26.38 4.74 6.25
N VAL A 625 25.86 5.15 5.10
CA VAL A 625 26.20 6.39 4.41
C VAL A 625 24.94 7.23 4.18
N LEU A 626 25.04 8.53 4.49
CA LEU A 626 24.00 9.54 4.28
C LEU A 626 24.51 10.61 3.31
N GLY A 627 23.73 10.89 2.27
CA GLY A 627 23.83 12.13 1.49
C GLY A 627 22.86 13.17 2.05
N ASP A 628 23.41 14.26 2.62
CA ASP A 628 22.63 15.26 3.37
C ASP A 628 22.55 16.63 2.68
N GLU A 629 23.25 16.82 1.55
CA GLU A 629 23.36 18.09 0.83
C GLU A 629 22.01 18.76 0.55
N PHE A 630 21.02 17.96 0.17
CA PHE A 630 19.71 18.45 -0.30
C PHE A 630 18.70 18.62 0.83
N ALA A 631 19.08 18.41 2.10
CA ALA A 631 18.12 18.38 3.20
C ALA A 631 17.55 19.77 3.53
N GLU A 632 18.36 20.82 3.44
CA GLU A 632 18.00 22.20 3.80
C GLU A 632 17.33 22.97 2.66
N GLU A 633 17.22 22.36 1.48
CA GLU A 633 16.50 22.95 0.34
C GLU A 633 15.03 23.22 0.64
N ASP A 634 14.43 24.13 -0.12
CA ASP A 634 13.02 24.54 0.01
C ASP A 634 12.61 24.83 1.47
N SER A 635 13.45 25.58 2.20
CA SER A 635 13.25 25.92 3.62
C SER A 635 13.23 24.70 4.55
N GLY A 636 14.17 23.78 4.36
CA GLY A 636 14.29 22.58 5.20
C GLY A 636 13.26 21.49 4.89
N TYR A 637 12.63 21.52 3.70
CA TYR A 637 11.69 20.50 3.21
C TYR A 637 12.28 19.60 2.13
N GLY A 638 13.59 19.64 1.91
CA GLY A 638 14.29 18.85 0.92
C GLY A 638 14.30 17.34 1.21
N PHE A 639 15.37 16.67 0.83
CA PHE A 639 15.47 15.21 0.97
C PHE A 639 16.86 14.73 1.35
N ARG A 640 16.89 13.52 1.91
CA ARG A 640 18.12 12.80 2.26
C ARG A 640 18.28 11.57 1.39
N ILE A 641 19.53 11.22 1.09
CA ILE A 641 19.85 10.05 0.27
C ILE A 641 20.47 8.96 1.14
N GLU A 642 19.86 7.78 1.11
CA GLU A 642 20.31 6.61 1.89
C GLU A 642 20.26 5.34 1.05
N ILE A 643 20.71 4.22 1.64
CA ILE A 643 20.59 2.87 1.06
C ILE A 643 19.63 2.02 1.91
N PRO A 644 18.47 1.58 1.39
CA PRO A 644 17.57 0.72 2.12
C PRO A 644 18.16 -0.70 2.24
N GLN A 645 17.56 -1.53 3.09
CA GLN A 645 17.75 -2.98 3.02
C GLN A 645 16.55 -3.63 2.37
N ALA A 646 16.78 -4.55 1.44
CA ALA A 646 15.73 -5.38 0.84
C ALA A 646 16.27 -6.77 0.54
N TYR A 647 15.36 -7.75 0.52
CA TYR A 647 15.63 -9.14 0.16
C TYR A 647 14.97 -9.45 -1.20
N PRO A 648 15.25 -10.61 -1.82
CA PRO A 648 14.82 -10.90 -3.19
C PRO A 648 13.33 -10.67 -3.44
N GLY A 649 12.43 -11.03 -2.51
CA GLY A 649 10.99 -10.82 -2.61
C GLY A 649 10.60 -9.34 -2.74
N VAL A 650 10.96 -8.53 -1.76
CA VAL A 650 10.66 -7.08 -1.74
C VAL A 650 11.35 -6.37 -2.90
N LEU A 651 12.59 -6.73 -3.21
CA LEU A 651 13.33 -6.14 -4.33
C LEU A 651 12.61 -6.43 -5.66
N ALA A 652 12.27 -7.69 -5.93
CA ALA A 652 11.51 -8.08 -7.12
C ALA A 652 10.13 -7.39 -7.18
N ALA A 653 9.46 -7.27 -6.03
CA ALA A 653 8.19 -6.57 -5.90
C ALA A 653 8.32 -5.06 -6.12
N SER A 654 9.48 -4.46 -5.87
CA SER A 654 9.73 -3.03 -6.13
C SER A 654 9.96 -2.74 -7.62
N PHE A 655 10.64 -3.64 -8.34
CA PHE A 655 11.03 -3.40 -9.73
C PHE A 655 9.83 -3.26 -10.66
N PRO A 656 9.92 -2.37 -11.66
CA PRO A 656 8.86 -2.22 -12.65
C PRO A 656 8.80 -3.49 -13.51
N TRP A 657 7.57 -3.90 -13.85
CA TRP A 657 7.33 -5.08 -14.67
C TRP A 657 6.81 -4.64 -16.05
N TRP A 658 7.44 -5.14 -17.12
CA TRP A 658 7.07 -4.83 -18.50
C TRP A 658 7.24 -6.05 -19.41
N GLY A 659 6.71 -7.18 -18.94
CA GLY A 659 6.96 -8.50 -19.49
C GLY A 659 7.83 -9.34 -18.55
N SER A 660 7.53 -10.63 -18.50
CA SER A 660 8.15 -11.57 -17.56
C SER A 660 9.66 -11.71 -17.79
N GLN A 661 10.09 -11.81 -19.06
CA GLN A 661 11.50 -11.93 -19.42
C GLN A 661 12.33 -10.71 -18.98
N ALA A 662 11.82 -9.49 -19.22
CA ALA A 662 12.52 -8.27 -18.86
C ALA A 662 12.65 -8.12 -17.34
N HIS A 663 11.61 -8.46 -16.59
CA HIS A 663 11.63 -8.44 -15.13
C HIS A 663 12.60 -9.48 -14.56
N ARG A 664 12.56 -10.72 -15.07
CA ARG A 664 13.49 -11.78 -14.68
C ARG A 664 14.94 -11.40 -14.95
N SER A 665 15.23 -10.89 -16.15
CA SER A 665 16.59 -10.50 -16.54
C SER A 665 17.16 -9.41 -15.63
N ARG A 666 16.32 -8.47 -15.19
CA ARG A 666 16.70 -7.44 -14.21
C ARG A 666 16.95 -8.04 -12.82
N THR A 667 16.06 -8.92 -12.37
CA THR A 667 16.17 -9.50 -11.02
C THR A 667 17.33 -10.47 -10.89
N ALA A 668 17.72 -11.14 -11.98
CA ALA A 668 18.95 -11.95 -12.03
C ALA A 668 20.23 -11.13 -11.75
N GLN A 669 20.19 -9.81 -11.98
CA GLN A 669 21.30 -8.88 -11.71
C GLN A 669 21.19 -8.21 -10.33
N ALA A 670 20.25 -8.61 -9.48
CA ALA A 670 19.98 -7.95 -8.20
C ALA A 670 21.20 -7.81 -7.30
N ARG A 671 22.13 -8.78 -7.36
CA ARG A 671 23.38 -8.76 -6.61
C ARG A 671 24.30 -7.57 -6.97
N ASN A 672 24.19 -7.06 -8.19
CA ASN A 672 24.96 -5.92 -8.72
C ASN A 672 24.14 -4.61 -8.78
N ILE A 673 22.97 -4.57 -8.14
CA ILE A 673 22.09 -3.40 -8.13
C ILE A 673 22.20 -2.69 -6.77
N ALA A 674 22.44 -1.38 -6.80
CA ALA A 674 22.31 -0.51 -5.63
C ALA A 674 21.08 0.40 -5.80
N PRO A 675 20.08 0.34 -4.90
CA PRO A 675 18.98 1.29 -4.86
C PRO A 675 19.33 2.48 -3.96
N PHE A 676 19.41 3.69 -4.55
CA PHE A 676 19.48 4.93 -3.79
C PHE A 676 18.06 5.41 -3.50
N ILE A 677 17.78 5.71 -2.24
CA ILE A 677 16.48 6.23 -1.82
C ILE A 677 16.57 7.72 -1.52
N ALA A 678 15.69 8.51 -2.10
CA ALA A 678 15.48 9.91 -1.72
C ALA A 678 14.28 9.97 -0.77
N ILE A 679 14.54 10.31 0.49
CA ILE A 679 13.56 10.43 1.57
C ILE A 679 13.20 11.91 1.68
N ALA A 680 12.03 12.30 1.18
CA ALA A 680 11.60 13.69 1.19
C ALA A 680 10.87 14.04 2.48
N ARG A 681 11.17 15.21 3.06
CA ARG A 681 10.34 15.78 4.14
C ARG A 681 9.05 16.32 3.50
N ASP A 682 7.92 15.73 3.84
CA ASP A 682 6.63 16.10 3.26
C ASP A 682 6.01 17.32 3.94
N GLU A 683 5.48 18.23 3.13
CA GLU A 683 4.55 19.27 3.57
C GLU A 683 3.09 18.79 3.55
N THR A 684 2.79 17.81 2.69
CA THR A 684 1.41 17.35 2.52
C THR A 684 0.94 16.62 3.76
N GLU A 685 -0.23 17.02 4.23
CA GLU A 685 -0.91 16.34 5.32
C GLU A 685 -1.85 15.26 4.78
N GLY A 686 -1.68 14.04 5.28
CA GLY A 686 -2.61 12.94 5.11
C GLY A 686 -3.61 12.84 6.26
N ARG A 687 -4.32 11.72 6.28
CA ARG A 687 -5.27 11.39 7.34
C ARG A 687 -5.32 9.89 7.65
N VAL A 688 -5.37 9.54 8.93
CA VAL A 688 -5.79 8.22 9.40
C VAL A 688 -7.28 8.27 9.77
N ARG A 689 -8.04 7.32 9.23
CA ARG A 689 -9.46 7.10 9.54
C ARG A 689 -9.64 5.70 10.12
N VAL A 690 -10.84 5.41 10.61
CA VAL A 690 -11.27 4.04 10.91
C VAL A 690 -12.39 3.64 9.95
N ASP A 691 -12.41 2.37 9.54
CA ASP A 691 -13.54 1.81 8.81
C ASP A 691 -14.67 1.38 9.76
N ARG A 692 -15.71 0.74 9.21
CA ARG A 692 -16.88 0.27 9.97
C ARG A 692 -16.54 -0.79 11.04
N ASP A 693 -15.44 -1.51 10.84
CA ASP A 693 -14.97 -2.58 11.72
C ASP A 693 -13.95 -2.02 12.75
N GLY A 694 -13.69 -0.71 12.70
CA GLY A 694 -12.79 0.00 13.59
C GLY A 694 -11.32 -0.13 13.22
N GLU A 695 -11.01 -0.65 12.03
CA GLU A 695 -9.63 -0.84 11.54
C GLU A 695 -9.11 0.44 10.86
N PRO A 696 -7.81 0.75 11.00
CA PRO A 696 -7.25 1.97 10.46
C PRO A 696 -7.17 1.95 8.93
N LEU A 697 -7.49 3.10 8.33
CA LEU A 697 -7.29 3.41 6.92
C LEU A 697 -6.35 4.61 6.78
N VAL A 698 -5.29 4.48 5.99
CA VAL A 698 -4.29 5.52 5.78
C VAL A 698 -4.52 6.23 4.46
N ASP A 699 -5.06 7.44 4.49
CA ASP A 699 -5.20 8.30 3.33
C ASP A 699 -4.02 9.26 3.23
N TYR A 700 -3.22 9.08 2.20
CA TYR A 700 -2.14 10.02 1.89
C TYR A 700 -1.94 10.04 0.38
N SER A 701 -1.74 11.22 -0.18
CA SER A 701 -1.33 11.38 -1.57
C SER A 701 -0.37 12.55 -1.64
N CYS A 702 0.83 12.32 -2.17
CA CYS A 702 1.85 13.37 -2.29
C CYS A 702 1.25 14.59 -3.01
N GLY A 703 1.38 15.77 -2.40
CA GLY A 703 1.01 17.06 -2.98
C GLY A 703 1.94 17.47 -4.11
N PHE A 704 1.73 18.68 -4.64
CA PHE A 704 2.53 19.17 -5.77
C PHE A 704 4.01 19.35 -5.40
N HIS A 705 4.30 20.01 -4.26
CA HIS A 705 5.67 20.23 -3.80
C HIS A 705 6.39 18.91 -3.51
N ASP A 706 5.78 18.01 -2.73
CA ASP A 706 6.38 16.70 -2.44
C ASP A 706 6.69 15.91 -3.71
N ARG A 707 5.79 15.92 -4.72
CA ARG A 707 6.07 15.26 -6.00
C ARG A 707 7.25 15.88 -6.72
N ARG A 708 7.37 17.21 -6.71
CA ARG A 708 8.53 17.91 -7.29
C ARG A 708 9.81 17.50 -6.58
N ARG A 709 9.83 17.44 -5.26
CA ARG A 709 11.00 17.04 -4.46
C ARG A 709 11.39 15.59 -4.66
N LEU A 710 10.42 14.68 -4.69
CA LEU A 710 10.68 13.28 -5.00
C LEU A 710 11.23 13.10 -6.43
N THR A 711 10.74 13.91 -7.37
CA THR A 711 11.23 13.91 -8.75
C THR A 711 12.66 14.42 -8.81
N HIS A 712 12.95 15.53 -8.13
CA HIS A 712 14.29 16.08 -8.00
C HIS A 712 15.25 15.09 -7.33
N GLY A 713 14.84 14.44 -6.23
CA GLY A 713 15.64 13.41 -5.56
C GLY A 713 15.94 12.21 -6.46
N MET A 714 15.01 11.78 -7.32
CA MET A 714 15.30 10.76 -8.33
C MET A 714 16.34 11.23 -9.36
N SER A 715 16.25 12.49 -9.80
CA SER A 715 17.21 13.12 -10.71
C SER A 715 18.62 13.15 -10.10
N GLU A 716 18.76 13.62 -8.86
CA GLU A 716 20.06 13.66 -8.19
C GLU A 716 20.62 12.26 -7.95
N CYS A 717 19.80 11.31 -7.51
CA CYS A 717 20.23 9.92 -7.39
C CYS A 717 20.70 9.34 -8.73
N ALA A 718 20.11 9.74 -9.86
CA ALA A 718 20.56 9.30 -11.18
C ALA A 718 21.95 9.85 -11.54
N ARG A 719 22.21 11.13 -11.22
CA ARG A 719 23.54 11.74 -11.40
C ARG A 719 24.58 11.10 -10.50
N ILE A 720 24.25 10.85 -9.23
CA ILE A 720 25.15 10.19 -8.27
C ILE A 720 25.47 8.77 -8.75
N HIS A 721 24.49 8.01 -9.28
CA HIS A 721 24.76 6.69 -9.88
C HIS A 721 25.69 6.77 -11.09
N ALA A 722 25.47 7.73 -11.99
CA ALA A 722 26.34 7.92 -13.15
C ALA A 722 27.78 8.25 -12.72
N ALA A 723 27.94 9.15 -11.74
CA ALA A 723 29.23 9.51 -11.16
C ALA A 723 29.89 8.34 -10.41
N ALA A 724 29.11 7.46 -9.79
CA ALA A 724 29.58 6.24 -9.14
C ALA A 724 30.04 5.16 -10.14
N GLY A 725 29.84 5.35 -11.44
CA GLY A 725 30.24 4.39 -12.48
C GLY A 725 29.19 3.31 -12.78
N ALA A 726 27.90 3.58 -12.57
CA ALA A 726 26.85 2.63 -12.93
C ALA A 726 26.81 2.38 -14.45
N ARG A 727 26.78 1.09 -14.84
CA ARG A 727 26.61 0.65 -16.25
C ARG A 727 25.24 1.06 -16.80
N SER A 728 24.21 0.98 -15.96
CA SER A 728 22.87 1.47 -16.28
C SER A 728 22.17 2.02 -15.04
N VAL A 729 21.29 2.99 -15.26
CA VAL A 729 20.50 3.66 -14.22
C VAL A 729 19.03 3.55 -14.57
N PHE A 730 18.17 3.30 -13.59
CA PHE A 730 16.73 3.19 -13.80
C PHE A 730 15.94 3.67 -12.60
N THR A 731 14.68 4.02 -12.82
CA THR A 731 13.73 4.37 -11.76
C THR A 731 12.62 3.34 -11.68
N LEU A 732 11.78 3.41 -10.64
CA LEU A 732 10.64 2.50 -10.47
C LEU A 732 9.37 2.97 -11.19
N HIS A 733 9.52 3.78 -12.25
CA HIS A 733 8.41 4.19 -13.11
C HIS A 733 7.77 3.00 -13.83
N THR A 734 6.47 3.10 -14.09
CA THR A 734 5.67 2.20 -14.93
C THR A 734 4.88 3.05 -15.94
N PRO A 735 5.16 2.96 -17.26
CA PRO A 735 6.15 2.10 -17.92
C PRO A 735 7.59 2.35 -17.46
N PRO A 736 8.50 1.35 -17.55
CA PRO A 736 9.88 1.49 -17.10
C PRO A 736 10.60 2.68 -17.74
N LEU A 737 11.55 3.23 -16.99
CA LEU A 737 12.45 4.30 -17.43
C LEU A 737 13.88 3.88 -17.04
N GLN A 738 14.76 3.76 -18.03
CA GLN A 738 16.14 3.33 -17.85
C GLN A 738 17.09 4.04 -18.84
N HIS A 739 18.36 4.12 -18.45
CA HIS A 739 19.49 4.69 -19.19
C HIS A 739 20.66 3.73 -19.16
N ALA A 740 21.37 3.57 -20.28
CA ALA A 740 22.58 2.77 -20.36
C ALA A 740 23.54 3.38 -21.38
N GLY A 741 24.72 3.79 -20.92
CA GLY A 741 25.73 4.48 -21.74
C GLY A 741 25.35 5.92 -22.15
N GLY A 742 26.35 6.74 -22.48
CA GLY A 742 26.15 8.14 -22.88
C GLY A 742 25.81 9.09 -21.71
N PRO A 743 25.57 10.39 -22.02
CA PRO A 743 25.31 11.43 -21.01
C PRO A 743 24.03 11.15 -20.20
N ILE A 744 24.06 11.43 -18.89
CA ILE A 744 22.93 11.15 -17.98
C ILE A 744 21.79 12.19 -18.10
N GLU A 745 22.05 13.39 -18.60
CA GLU A 745 21.06 14.49 -18.54
C GLU A 745 19.79 14.30 -19.38
N PRO A 746 19.83 13.68 -20.58
CA PRO A 746 18.60 13.32 -21.30
C PRO A 746 17.70 12.37 -20.49
N PHE A 747 18.30 11.47 -19.70
CA PHE A 747 17.56 10.59 -18.82
C PHE A 747 16.96 11.34 -17.63
N VAL A 748 17.71 12.27 -17.04
CA VAL A 748 17.21 13.16 -15.98
C VAL A 748 16.04 14.01 -16.48
N ALA A 749 16.14 14.60 -17.67
CA ALA A 749 15.04 15.36 -18.27
C ALA A 749 13.77 14.50 -18.46
N GLU A 750 13.92 13.20 -18.78
CA GLU A 750 12.79 12.27 -18.88
C GLU A 750 12.21 11.89 -17.50
N ILE A 751 13.03 11.81 -16.45
CA ILE A 751 12.56 11.67 -15.05
C ILE A 751 11.70 12.88 -14.69
N GLU A 752 12.21 14.09 -14.93
CA GLU A 752 11.52 15.35 -14.64
C GLU A 752 10.22 15.49 -15.42
N ARG A 753 10.23 15.11 -16.70
CA ARG A 753 9.05 15.15 -17.57
C ARG A 753 7.96 14.18 -17.12
N ARG A 754 8.32 12.97 -16.66
CA ARG A 754 7.33 11.98 -16.17
C ARG A 754 6.84 12.32 -14.77
N GLY A 755 7.76 12.74 -13.90
CA GLY A 755 7.53 13.08 -12.51
C GLY A 755 6.90 11.97 -11.68
N VAL A 756 6.73 12.24 -10.39
CA VAL A 756 6.01 11.33 -9.51
C VAL A 756 4.50 11.44 -9.70
N ALA A 757 3.85 10.31 -10.00
CA ALA A 757 2.40 10.21 -10.07
C ALA A 757 1.87 8.92 -9.41
N PRO A 758 0.68 8.95 -8.77
CA PRO A 758 0.11 7.80 -8.09
C PRO A 758 -0.02 6.56 -8.99
N ASN A 759 0.49 5.44 -8.48
CA ASN A 759 0.52 4.14 -9.16
C ASN A 759 1.27 4.14 -10.51
N ARG A 760 2.07 5.17 -10.81
CA ARG A 760 2.98 5.25 -11.96
C ARG A 760 4.45 5.18 -11.54
N VAL A 761 4.74 5.45 -10.28
CA VAL A 761 6.03 5.17 -9.64
C VAL A 761 5.73 4.41 -8.36
N THR A 762 6.52 3.38 -8.07
CA THR A 762 6.44 2.72 -6.76
C THR A 762 7.17 3.59 -5.73
N LEU A 763 6.43 4.00 -4.70
CA LEU A 763 6.94 4.78 -3.57
C LEU A 763 6.84 3.96 -2.29
N PHE A 764 7.64 4.34 -1.30
CA PHE A 764 7.69 3.69 0.01
C PHE A 764 7.58 4.73 1.13
N SER A 765 7.32 4.25 2.35
CA SER A 765 7.50 5.01 3.58
C SER A 765 7.75 4.05 4.73
N ALA A 766 8.71 4.39 5.58
CA ALA A 766 8.94 3.75 6.88
C ALA A 766 8.65 4.68 8.07
N HIS A 767 8.24 5.93 7.82
CA HIS A 767 8.18 7.00 8.82
C HIS A 767 6.78 7.59 8.91
N GLN A 768 5.91 6.96 9.68
CA GLN A 768 4.54 7.45 9.89
C GLN A 768 4.50 8.38 11.11
N MET A 769 4.02 9.62 10.95
CA MET A 769 4.13 10.67 11.97
C MET A 769 2.87 11.55 12.09
N SER A 770 2.80 12.34 13.16
CA SER A 770 1.96 13.54 13.33
C SER A 770 0.43 13.39 13.41
N SER A 771 -0.10 12.17 13.27
CA SER A 771 -1.56 11.92 13.30
C SER A 771 -2.28 12.28 14.61
N CYS A 772 -1.54 12.54 15.68
CA CYS A 772 -2.05 12.98 16.98
C CYS A 772 -1.18 14.12 17.51
N ARG A 773 -0.84 15.07 16.64
CA ARG A 773 0.19 16.08 16.94
C ARG A 773 -0.08 16.83 18.23
N ILE A 774 1.00 17.16 18.93
CA ILE A 774 1.01 18.09 20.05
C ILE A 774 1.13 19.53 19.53
N GLY A 775 0.58 20.48 20.27
CA GLY A 775 0.66 21.89 19.94
C GLY A 775 0.07 22.76 21.04
N VAL A 776 0.12 24.07 20.87
CA VAL A 776 -0.41 25.05 21.85
C VAL A 776 -1.91 25.31 21.70
N ASP A 777 -2.53 24.86 20.61
CA ASP A 777 -3.92 25.16 20.25
C ASP A 777 -4.77 23.89 20.06
N PRO A 778 -5.80 23.65 20.91
CA PRO A 778 -6.69 22.49 20.79
C PRO A 778 -7.54 22.48 19.52
N ALA A 779 -7.69 23.61 18.82
CA ALA A 779 -8.38 23.67 17.54
C ALA A 779 -7.56 23.06 16.41
N THR A 780 -6.25 22.86 16.61
CA THR A 780 -5.32 22.35 15.59
C THR A 780 -4.50 21.16 16.05
N SER A 781 -4.55 20.77 17.32
CA SER A 781 -3.76 19.66 17.89
C SER A 781 -4.58 18.73 18.78
N VAL A 782 -4.11 17.49 18.97
CA VAL A 782 -4.79 16.47 19.78
C VAL A 782 -4.45 16.61 21.26
N ALA A 783 -3.21 17.01 21.54
CA ALA A 783 -2.65 17.11 22.87
C ALA A 783 -1.88 18.42 23.03
N ASP A 784 -1.77 18.87 24.28
CA ASP A 784 -0.98 20.03 24.65
C ASP A 784 0.53 19.78 24.47
N PRO A 785 1.41 20.78 24.63
CA PRO A 785 2.84 20.62 24.40
C PRO A 785 3.54 19.67 25.38
N ASP A 786 2.93 19.34 26.53
CA ASP A 786 3.42 18.31 27.46
C ASP A 786 3.00 16.90 27.03
N GLY A 787 2.11 16.80 26.04
CA GLY A 787 1.61 15.57 25.44
C GLY A 787 0.29 15.09 26.04
N GLN A 788 -0.35 15.84 26.95
CA GLN A 788 -1.64 15.47 27.51
C GLN A 788 -2.78 15.79 26.53
N VAL A 789 -3.64 14.80 26.27
CA VAL A 789 -4.78 14.94 25.35
C VAL A 789 -5.76 15.98 25.89
N TYR A 790 -6.10 16.96 25.06
CA TYR A 790 -7.03 18.02 25.45
C TYR A 790 -8.38 17.45 25.89
N GLY A 791 -8.86 17.93 27.04
CA GLY A 791 -10.14 17.52 27.62
C GLY A 791 -10.14 16.14 28.29
N VAL A 792 -9.01 15.40 28.30
CA VAL A 792 -8.90 14.10 28.97
C VAL A 792 -7.64 14.04 29.83
N ARG A 793 -7.81 14.36 31.11
CA ARG A 793 -6.70 14.29 32.09
C ARG A 793 -6.17 12.87 32.22
N GLY A 794 -4.85 12.75 32.33
CA GLY A 794 -4.16 11.46 32.51
C GLY A 794 -3.93 10.67 31.22
N LEU A 795 -4.41 11.13 30.06
CA LEU A 795 -4.15 10.50 28.77
C LEU A 795 -3.06 11.27 28.03
N TYR A 796 -1.97 10.60 27.64
CA TYR A 796 -0.82 11.22 27.00
C TYR A 796 -0.48 10.56 25.65
N ILE A 797 0.03 11.33 24.68
CA ILE A 797 0.59 10.82 23.42
C ILE A 797 2.11 10.76 23.54
N THR A 798 2.70 9.61 23.23
CA THR A 798 4.13 9.32 23.50
C THR A 798 4.84 8.63 22.34
N ASP A 799 4.30 8.70 21.14
CA ASP A 799 4.89 8.11 19.93
C ASP A 799 5.02 9.12 18.78
N ALA A 800 5.42 8.66 17.59
CA ALA A 800 5.60 9.49 16.40
C ALA A 800 4.34 10.28 15.98
N SER A 801 3.15 9.86 16.41
CA SER A 801 1.92 10.62 16.18
C SER A 801 1.92 11.97 16.86
N ALA A 802 2.70 12.15 17.93
CA ALA A 802 2.81 13.40 18.69
C ALA A 802 3.52 14.52 17.91
N PHE A 803 4.29 14.21 16.87
CA PHE A 803 5.13 15.21 16.20
C PHE A 803 4.29 16.35 15.59
N PRO A 804 4.65 17.63 15.79
CA PRO A 804 3.96 18.76 15.16
C PRO A 804 3.90 18.66 13.64
N ASN A 805 5.00 18.22 13.03
CA ASN A 805 5.16 18.04 11.59
C ASN A 805 6.22 16.96 11.28
N ALA A 806 6.46 16.69 9.99
CA ALA A 806 7.48 15.74 9.54
C ALA A 806 8.89 16.11 10.05
N SER A 807 9.60 15.14 10.63
CA SER A 807 10.88 15.34 11.31
C SER A 807 12.08 15.63 10.40
N GLY A 808 11.96 15.36 9.09
CA GLY A 808 13.06 15.44 8.12
C GLY A 808 14.10 14.32 8.21
N VAL A 809 14.09 13.52 9.28
CA VAL A 809 15.06 12.44 9.55
C VAL A 809 14.36 11.14 9.97
N ASN A 810 15.11 10.06 10.15
CA ASN A 810 14.57 8.80 10.66
C ASN A 810 14.09 9.00 12.11
N PRO A 811 12.80 8.76 12.43
CA PRO A 811 12.17 9.35 13.60
C PRO A 811 12.45 8.61 14.91
N MET A 812 13.10 7.44 14.89
CA MET A 812 13.20 6.58 16.09
C MET A 812 13.81 7.35 17.28
N LEU A 813 14.95 7.99 17.07
CA LEU A 813 15.67 8.67 18.15
C LEU A 813 14.85 9.85 18.68
N THR A 814 14.24 10.64 17.78
CA THR A 814 13.33 11.75 18.12
C THR A 814 12.09 11.28 18.90
N VAL A 815 11.49 10.15 18.51
CA VAL A 815 10.35 9.57 19.23
C VAL A 815 10.76 9.22 20.67
N MET A 816 11.92 8.58 20.84
CA MET A 816 12.41 8.21 22.16
C MET A 816 12.73 9.44 23.02
N ALA A 817 13.36 10.46 22.45
CA ALA A 817 13.67 11.71 23.16
C ALA A 817 12.38 12.43 23.62
N LEU A 818 11.41 12.61 22.72
CA LEU A 818 10.11 13.22 23.04
C LEU A 818 9.35 12.38 24.08
N ALA A 819 9.37 11.05 23.97
CA ALA A 819 8.74 10.15 24.93
C ALA A 819 9.36 10.24 26.33
N ARG A 820 10.69 10.40 26.43
CA ARG A 820 11.39 10.63 27.71
C ARG A 820 10.99 11.96 28.34
N ARG A 821 10.88 13.02 27.54
CA ARG A 821 10.35 14.33 27.96
C ARG A 821 8.95 14.18 28.54
N THR A 822 8.03 13.61 27.77
CA THR A 822 6.63 13.43 28.20
C THR A 822 6.51 12.53 29.42
N ALA A 823 7.33 11.47 29.56
CA ALA A 823 7.34 10.64 30.76
C ALA A 823 7.69 11.47 32.02
N SER A 824 8.62 12.42 31.91
CA SER A 824 8.97 13.32 33.03
C SER A 824 7.78 14.21 33.43
N ARG A 825 7.00 14.69 32.46
CA ARG A 825 5.73 15.43 32.71
C ARG A 825 4.67 14.55 33.36
N MET A 826 4.55 13.30 32.92
CA MET A 826 3.64 12.32 33.52
C MET A 826 3.97 12.03 34.98
N VAL A 827 5.25 11.92 35.34
CA VAL A 827 5.69 11.75 36.75
C VAL A 827 5.28 12.96 37.58
N ALA A 828 5.53 14.18 37.08
CA ALA A 828 5.21 15.41 37.81
C ALA A 828 3.71 15.62 38.02
N ALA A 829 2.86 15.10 37.11
CA ALA A 829 1.41 15.20 37.20
C ALA A 829 0.74 14.10 38.05
N SER A 830 1.52 13.15 38.57
CA SER A 830 1.04 11.88 39.17
C SER A 830 0.95 11.85 40.68
#